data_AF-A0A7J7RKS3-F1
#
_entry.id   AF-A0A7J7RKS3-F1
#
_cell.length_a   1.000
_cell.length_b   1.000
_cell.length_c   1.000
_cell.angle_alpha   90.00
_cell.angle_beta   90.00
_cell.angle_gamma   90.00
#
_symmetry.space_group_name_H-M   'P 1'
#
loop_
_entity.id
_entity.type
_entity.pdbx_description
1 polymer ?
#
loop_
_entity_poly.entity_id
_entity_poly.type
_entity_poly.pdbx_seq_one_letter_code
_entity_poly.pdbx_strand_id
1 'polypeptide(L)'
;MRMVTRLSSGDWRIRPSWRRASATSPFVLKVLSLAQEQVDDSPEKLQETAKWLLSQQQADGSFRDPCPVIHRGMQGGLVGNDETVALTAFVVIALHHGLAVFQDRRAEQLKQRVETSISNANSFLGAKASAGLLGAHAAAITAYALTLSKAPEDLRDVAHNNLMAMAQETGDKLYWGSVISSQSNVVSPTPAPRSPADPVPQAPALWIETTAYGLLHLLLREGRAEMADQVAAWLTHQGSFQGGFRSTQDTVIALDALSAYWIASHTAEDRGLNVTISSQGRNGFKSHVLQLSNHQAQGVEEELQFSLGSKINVKVGGNSKGTLKVLRTYNVLDMQNTTCQDLQIEVTVQGHVEYTMAAEEDYKDYYDYENQGDSESLGFAGDDPGALSRPVTPLQLFEGRRSRRRREVPKVAEEQEARVQYTVCIWRNGKVGLSGMAIADITLLSGFHALRADLEKLTSLSDRYVSHFETEGPHVLLYFDSVPTSRECVGFGAVQEVAVGLVQPASATLYDYYNPEHKCSVFYGAPTKSKLLSTLCSADVCQCAEGKCPRQRRALERGQMEEEGYRMKFACYYPRVDYGFQVKVLREDSRAAFRLFETSVVQVLHFSKDAQAAAGQTRNFLVRASCRLRLEPGKEYLIMGLDGTTHDLKGQPQYLLDSNSWIEEMPSERLCRSTRQRAACAQLRAFLQEYGTQGCQV
;
A
#
# COMPACT_ATOMS: atom_id res chain seq x y z
N MET A 1 -21.54 -7.39 3.06
CA MET A 1 -21.16 -6.72 4.32
C MET A 1 -22.33 -6.70 5.31
N ARG A 2 -22.15 -7.21 6.54
CA ARG A 2 -23.00 -6.91 7.71
C ARG A 2 -22.10 -6.35 8.80
N MET A 3 -21.78 -5.05 8.70
CA MET A 3 -20.90 -4.36 9.66
C MET A 3 -21.61 -3.93 10.94
N VAL A 4 -22.93 -3.98 10.99
CA VAL A 4 -23.72 -3.72 12.20
C VAL A 4 -24.84 -4.76 12.31
N THR A 5 -25.11 -5.19 13.53
CA THR A 5 -26.12 -6.19 13.89
C THR A 5 -27.03 -5.64 14.97
N ARG A 6 -28.34 -5.71 14.71
CA ARG A 6 -29.40 -5.34 15.66
C ARG A 6 -29.66 -6.47 16.63
N LEU A 7 -29.70 -6.18 17.92
CA LEU A 7 -30.14 -7.12 18.96
C LEU A 7 -31.64 -6.99 19.22
N SER A 8 -32.22 -8.02 19.85
CA SER A 8 -33.63 -8.04 20.28
C SER A 8 -34.00 -6.94 21.28
N SER A 9 -33.01 -6.28 21.90
CA SER A 9 -33.20 -5.14 22.81
C SER A 9 -33.24 -3.77 22.11
N GLY A 10 -33.17 -3.72 20.77
CA GLY A 10 -33.10 -2.47 20.00
C GLY A 10 -31.69 -1.84 19.91
N ASP A 11 -30.71 -2.42 20.60
CA ASP A 11 -29.29 -2.00 20.58
C ASP A 11 -28.59 -2.46 19.28
N TRP A 12 -27.73 -1.61 18.72
CA TRP A 12 -26.96 -1.87 17.51
C TRP A 12 -25.48 -2.02 17.84
N ARG A 13 -24.90 -3.17 17.43
CA ARG A 13 -23.49 -3.50 17.68
C ARG A 13 -22.79 -3.88 16.40
N ILE A 14 -21.52 -3.51 16.28
CA ILE A 14 -20.67 -3.86 15.13
C ILE A 14 -20.64 -5.39 14.93
N ARG A 15 -20.69 -6.19 16.00
CA ARG A 15 -20.78 -7.66 15.95
C ARG A 15 -21.60 -8.25 17.12
N PRO A 16 -22.29 -9.40 16.94
CA PRO A 16 -23.18 -9.97 17.98
C PRO A 16 -22.46 -10.46 19.26
N SER A 17 -21.23 -10.94 19.14
CA SER A 17 -20.44 -11.48 20.27
C SER A 17 -19.95 -10.41 21.25
N TRP A 18 -20.12 -9.14 20.91
CA TRP A 18 -19.68 -8.02 21.73
C TRP A 18 -20.68 -7.79 22.85
N ARG A 19 -20.24 -7.96 24.09
CA ARG A 19 -21.12 -8.01 25.27
C ARG A 19 -21.73 -6.66 25.68
N ARG A 20 -21.38 -5.55 25.03
CA ARG A 20 -21.64 -4.20 25.56
C ARG A 20 -22.12 -3.23 24.47
N ALA A 21 -22.99 -2.30 24.88
CA ALA A 21 -23.64 -1.31 24.03
C ALA A 21 -22.67 -0.21 23.55
N SER A 22 -23.05 0.58 22.54
CA SER A 22 -22.13 1.54 21.91
C SER A 22 -22.82 2.75 21.26
N ALA A 23 -22.09 3.86 21.10
CA ALA A 23 -22.47 5.07 20.35
C ALA A 23 -22.81 4.84 18.86
N THR A 24 -22.72 3.61 18.35
CA THR A 24 -23.26 3.22 17.03
C THR A 24 -24.78 3.36 16.97
N SER A 25 -25.50 3.08 18.06
CA SER A 25 -26.97 3.11 18.13
C SER A 25 -27.62 4.46 17.76
N PRO A 26 -27.19 5.63 18.28
CA PRO A 26 -27.72 6.92 17.83
C PRO A 26 -27.34 7.26 16.38
N PHE A 27 -26.14 6.89 15.89
CA PHE A 27 -25.76 7.11 14.49
C PHE A 27 -26.64 6.32 13.53
N VAL A 28 -26.89 5.04 13.82
CA VAL A 28 -27.79 4.19 13.03
C VAL A 28 -29.23 4.72 13.07
N LEU A 29 -29.69 5.25 14.22
CA LEU A 29 -31.01 5.89 14.31
C LEU A 29 -31.12 7.11 13.38
N LYS A 30 -30.13 8.04 13.37
CA LYS A 30 -30.12 9.20 12.45
C LYS A 30 -30.19 8.77 10.98
N VAL A 31 -29.38 7.77 10.60
CA VAL A 31 -29.29 7.33 9.20
C VAL A 31 -30.59 6.63 8.75
N LEU A 32 -31.11 5.69 9.56
CA LEU A 32 -32.31 4.95 9.19
C LEU A 32 -33.58 5.81 9.24
N SER A 33 -33.67 6.81 10.12
CA SER A 33 -34.81 7.74 10.12
C SER A 33 -34.87 8.60 8.85
N LEU A 34 -33.71 8.98 8.27
CA LEU A 34 -33.64 9.68 6.99
C LEU A 34 -33.89 8.74 5.81
N ALA A 35 -33.44 7.48 5.90
CA ALA A 35 -33.67 6.48 4.86
C ALA A 35 -35.14 6.03 4.75
N GLN A 36 -35.95 6.23 5.79
CA GLN A 36 -37.36 5.82 5.82
C GLN A 36 -38.21 6.46 4.71
N GLU A 37 -37.84 7.66 4.23
CA GLU A 37 -38.53 8.31 3.10
C GLU A 37 -38.27 7.63 1.75
N GLN A 38 -37.23 6.80 1.67
CA GLN A 38 -36.77 6.11 0.45
C GLN A 38 -36.97 4.59 0.52
N VAL A 39 -36.94 4.01 1.72
CA VAL A 39 -37.06 2.58 2.00
C VAL A 39 -38.05 2.38 3.13
N ASP A 40 -39.16 1.71 2.83
CA ASP A 40 -40.25 1.46 3.78
C ASP A 40 -39.89 0.29 4.73
N ASP A 41 -38.97 0.56 5.65
CA ASP A 41 -38.50 -0.38 6.68
C ASP A 41 -39.43 -0.34 7.91
N SER A 42 -39.36 -1.35 8.78
CA SER A 42 -40.33 -1.50 9.90
C SER A 42 -40.11 -0.44 10.99
N PRO A 43 -41.05 0.52 11.18
CA PRO A 43 -40.86 1.65 12.08
C PRO A 43 -40.79 1.23 13.56
N GLU A 44 -41.43 0.12 13.93
CA GLU A 44 -41.38 -0.44 15.29
C GLU A 44 -39.94 -0.75 15.72
N LYS A 45 -39.08 -1.15 14.78
CA LYS A 45 -37.67 -1.45 15.05
C LYS A 45 -36.87 -0.21 15.44
N LEU A 46 -37.17 0.93 14.83
CA LEU A 46 -36.54 2.21 15.15
C LEU A 46 -37.09 2.76 16.48
N GLN A 47 -38.39 2.57 16.75
CA GLN A 47 -39.00 2.90 18.04
C GLN A 47 -38.36 2.12 19.21
N GLU A 48 -38.02 0.85 19.03
CA GLU A 48 -37.27 0.05 20.02
C GLU A 48 -35.84 0.57 20.24
N THR A 49 -35.14 0.97 19.17
CA THR A 49 -33.80 1.59 19.30
C THR A 49 -33.87 2.91 20.08
N ALA A 50 -34.89 3.74 19.86
CA ALA A 50 -35.10 4.94 20.66
C ALA A 50 -35.43 4.62 22.13
N LYS A 51 -36.32 3.64 22.42
CA LYS A 51 -36.58 3.17 23.80
C LYS A 51 -35.29 2.75 24.51
N TRP A 52 -34.39 2.08 23.79
CA TRP A 52 -33.10 1.68 24.33
C TRP A 52 -32.21 2.89 24.66
N LEU A 53 -32.09 3.88 23.77
CA LEU A 53 -31.34 5.12 24.05
C LEU A 53 -31.87 5.86 25.29
N LEU A 54 -33.19 6.00 25.42
CA LEU A 54 -33.83 6.62 26.59
C LEU A 54 -33.48 5.93 27.91
N SER A 55 -33.16 4.63 27.91
CA SER A 55 -32.76 3.89 29.11
C SER A 55 -31.34 4.22 29.61
N GLN A 56 -30.53 4.94 28.80
CA GLN A 56 -29.14 5.30 29.11
C GLN A 56 -29.00 6.76 29.60
N GLN A 57 -30.09 7.54 29.63
CA GLN A 57 -30.07 8.91 30.13
C GLN A 57 -29.79 8.94 31.64
N GLN A 58 -28.91 9.84 32.06
CA GLN A 58 -28.54 10.06 33.45
C GLN A 58 -29.52 11.02 34.15
N ALA A 59 -29.46 11.05 35.48
CA ALA A 59 -30.35 11.90 36.30
C ALA A 59 -30.12 13.42 36.10
N ASP A 60 -28.96 13.83 35.59
CA ASP A 60 -28.64 15.22 35.24
C ASP A 60 -29.05 15.61 33.80
N GLY A 61 -29.68 14.68 33.05
CA GLY A 61 -30.07 14.86 31.66
C GLY A 61 -29.01 14.44 30.63
N SER A 62 -27.77 14.18 31.04
CA SER A 62 -26.70 13.75 30.14
C SER A 62 -26.90 12.34 29.59
N PHE A 63 -26.29 12.05 28.44
CA PHE A 63 -26.11 10.67 27.95
C PHE A 63 -24.66 10.23 28.16
N ARG A 64 -24.50 9.02 28.69
CA ARG A 64 -23.19 8.40 28.89
C ARG A 64 -23.12 7.13 28.07
N ASP A 65 -22.05 6.96 27.30
CA ASP A 65 -21.75 5.66 26.69
C ASP A 65 -21.07 4.78 27.76
N PRO A 66 -21.68 3.66 28.18
CA PRO A 66 -21.02 2.74 29.09
C PRO A 66 -19.83 2.02 28.44
N CYS A 67 -19.76 1.95 27.10
CA CYS A 67 -18.70 1.31 26.32
C CYS A 67 -18.51 2.00 24.95
N PRO A 68 -17.70 3.07 24.88
CA PRO A 68 -17.42 3.76 23.63
C PRO A 68 -16.94 2.81 22.53
N VAL A 69 -17.35 3.11 21.29
CA VAL A 69 -16.92 2.36 20.10
C VAL A 69 -15.38 2.37 20.05
N ILE A 70 -14.76 1.22 19.80
CA ILE A 70 -13.29 1.12 19.64
C ILE A 70 -12.82 2.06 18.52
N HIS A 71 -13.66 2.20 17.50
CA HIS A 71 -13.55 3.21 16.46
C HIS A 71 -13.80 4.66 16.94
N ARG A 72 -12.91 5.15 17.81
CA ARG A 72 -12.91 6.55 18.28
C ARG A 72 -12.80 7.56 17.13
N GLY A 73 -12.07 7.28 16.05
CA GLY A 73 -12.06 8.16 14.87
C GLY A 73 -13.35 8.14 14.02
N MET A 74 -14.19 7.09 14.10
CA MET A 74 -15.56 7.13 13.55
C MET A 74 -16.48 8.06 14.34
N GLN A 75 -16.12 8.41 15.59
CA GLN A 75 -16.82 9.41 16.37
C GLN A 75 -16.31 10.83 16.05
N GLY A 76 -15.36 10.99 15.12
CA GLY A 76 -14.88 12.31 14.69
C GLY A 76 -14.40 13.16 15.86
N GLY A 77 -14.90 14.40 15.93
CA GLY A 77 -14.60 15.33 17.01
C GLY A 77 -15.27 15.07 18.35
N LEU A 78 -16.17 14.07 18.47
CA LEU A 78 -16.78 13.73 19.76
C LEU A 78 -15.75 13.23 20.80
N VAL A 79 -14.53 12.83 20.37
CA VAL A 79 -13.50 12.30 21.26
C VAL A 79 -12.57 13.41 21.74
N GLY A 80 -12.70 13.77 23.02
CA GLY A 80 -11.86 14.79 23.66
C GLY A 80 -12.27 15.02 25.12
N ASN A 81 -11.83 16.14 25.70
CA ASN A 81 -12.16 16.50 27.09
C ASN A 81 -13.67 16.65 27.33
N ASP A 82 -14.43 16.97 26.29
CA ASP A 82 -15.88 17.21 26.30
C ASP A 82 -16.72 16.01 25.78
N GLU A 83 -16.18 14.78 25.79
CA GLU A 83 -16.81 13.56 25.23
C GLU A 83 -18.29 13.38 25.66
N THR A 84 -18.61 13.63 26.94
CA THR A 84 -19.98 13.57 27.46
C THR A 84 -20.92 14.63 26.87
N VAL A 85 -20.42 15.84 26.59
CA VAL A 85 -21.23 16.93 26.03
C VAL A 85 -21.51 16.64 24.56
N ALA A 86 -20.48 16.30 23.80
CA ALA A 86 -20.59 16.00 22.37
C ALA A 86 -21.47 14.76 22.12
N LEU A 87 -21.36 13.71 22.95
CA LEU A 87 -22.26 12.56 22.91
C LEU A 87 -23.72 12.93 23.22
N THR A 88 -23.94 13.75 24.25
CA THR A 88 -25.30 14.19 24.64
C THR A 88 -25.96 14.98 23.50
N ALA A 89 -25.23 15.93 22.88
CA ALA A 89 -25.70 16.68 21.72
C ALA A 89 -25.97 15.77 20.51
N PHE A 90 -25.10 14.79 20.24
CA PHE A 90 -25.29 13.83 19.16
C PHE A 90 -26.53 12.95 19.34
N VAL A 91 -26.81 12.49 20.57
CA VAL A 91 -28.03 11.73 20.89
C VAL A 91 -29.28 12.61 20.71
N VAL A 92 -29.24 13.89 21.08
CA VAL A 92 -30.35 14.83 20.83
C VAL A 92 -30.64 14.99 19.33
N ILE A 93 -29.61 15.14 18.49
CA ILE A 93 -29.76 15.22 17.02
C ILE A 93 -30.39 13.92 16.47
N ALA A 94 -29.88 12.76 16.89
CA ALA A 94 -30.39 11.46 16.45
C ALA A 94 -31.85 11.21 16.88
N LEU A 95 -32.20 11.54 18.13
CA LEU A 95 -33.57 11.43 18.62
C LEU A 95 -34.51 12.40 17.90
N HIS A 96 -34.06 13.62 17.60
CA HIS A 96 -34.86 14.61 16.85
C HIS A 96 -35.14 14.15 15.41
N HIS A 97 -34.14 13.67 14.68
CA HIS A 97 -34.36 13.09 13.34
C HIS A 97 -35.27 11.85 13.41
N GLY A 98 -35.13 11.06 14.48
CA GLY A 98 -36.02 9.94 14.78
C GLY A 98 -37.49 10.34 14.98
N LEU A 99 -37.82 11.58 15.40
CA LEU A 99 -39.20 12.01 15.68
C LEU A 99 -40.14 11.80 14.48
N ALA A 100 -39.62 11.93 13.25
CA ALA A 100 -40.36 11.71 12.01
C ALA A 100 -40.92 10.27 11.85
N VAL A 101 -40.37 9.29 12.57
CA VAL A 101 -40.77 7.87 12.51
C VAL A 101 -41.91 7.53 13.49
N PHE A 102 -42.25 8.41 14.45
CA PHE A 102 -43.28 8.16 15.47
C PHE A 102 -44.65 8.75 15.08
N GLN A 103 -45.13 8.47 13.85
CA GLN A 103 -46.37 9.06 13.32
C GLN A 103 -47.66 8.37 13.83
N ASP A 104 -47.55 7.13 14.32
CA ASP A 104 -48.70 6.36 14.79
C ASP A 104 -49.23 6.80 16.16
N ARG A 105 -50.57 6.79 16.32
CA ARG A 105 -51.24 6.98 17.64
C ARG A 105 -50.75 6.04 18.74
N ARG A 106 -50.17 4.88 18.39
CA ARG A 106 -49.57 3.93 19.34
C ARG A 106 -48.19 4.36 19.84
N ALA A 107 -47.50 5.20 19.06
CA ALA A 107 -46.17 5.72 19.34
C ALA A 107 -46.19 7.09 20.06
N GLU A 108 -47.32 7.80 20.11
CA GLU A 108 -47.43 9.14 20.71
C GLU A 108 -46.95 9.20 22.18
N GLN A 109 -47.24 8.17 22.99
CA GLN A 109 -46.73 8.07 24.37
C GLN A 109 -45.20 7.95 24.43
N LEU A 110 -44.59 7.31 23.44
CA LEU A 110 -43.14 7.19 23.32
C LEU A 110 -42.52 8.48 22.80
N LYS A 111 -43.15 9.13 21.82
CA LYS A 111 -42.79 10.45 21.32
C LYS A 111 -42.77 11.50 22.45
N GLN A 112 -43.80 11.57 23.28
CA GLN A 112 -43.82 12.44 24.46
C GLN A 112 -42.65 12.16 25.43
N ARG A 113 -42.26 10.89 25.61
CA ARG A 113 -41.08 10.51 26.42
C ARG A 113 -39.76 10.91 25.76
N VAL A 114 -39.65 10.82 24.43
CA VAL A 114 -38.49 11.31 23.67
C VAL A 114 -38.39 12.83 23.80
N GLU A 115 -39.47 13.58 23.61
CA GLU A 115 -39.50 15.04 23.78
C GLU A 115 -39.14 15.47 25.21
N THR A 116 -39.64 14.76 26.23
CA THR A 116 -39.27 15.01 27.63
C THR A 116 -37.78 14.75 27.88
N SER A 117 -37.24 13.67 27.30
CA SER A 117 -35.83 13.31 27.40
C SER A 117 -34.91 14.33 26.69
N ILE A 118 -35.33 14.83 25.52
CA ILE A 118 -34.68 15.92 24.79
C ILE A 118 -34.70 17.21 25.64
N SER A 119 -35.82 17.56 26.28
CA SER A 119 -35.90 18.73 27.17
C SER A 119 -34.94 18.66 28.36
N ASN A 120 -34.81 17.48 28.98
CA ASN A 120 -33.84 17.23 30.05
C ASN A 120 -32.39 17.36 29.54
N ALA A 121 -32.10 16.81 28.35
CA ALA A 121 -30.78 16.92 27.72
C ALA A 121 -30.46 18.36 27.31
N ASN A 122 -31.45 19.13 26.84
CA ASN A 122 -31.30 20.55 26.51
C ASN A 122 -31.01 21.38 27.76
N SER A 123 -31.56 21.03 28.92
CA SER A 123 -31.23 21.68 30.19
C SER A 123 -29.76 21.43 30.59
N PHE A 124 -29.26 20.19 30.42
CA PHE A 124 -27.85 19.85 30.62
C PHE A 124 -26.92 20.60 29.65
N LEU A 125 -27.23 20.52 28.35
CA LEU A 125 -26.46 21.14 27.27
C LEU A 125 -26.44 22.67 27.40
N GLY A 126 -27.57 23.28 27.73
CA GLY A 126 -27.69 24.71 28.01
C GLY A 126 -26.87 25.14 29.22
N ALA A 127 -26.91 24.38 30.34
CA ALA A 127 -26.07 24.66 31.50
C ALA A 127 -24.56 24.54 31.18
N LYS A 128 -24.16 23.59 30.32
CA LYS A 128 -22.77 23.44 29.86
C LYS A 128 -22.36 24.55 28.88
N ALA A 129 -23.25 24.98 27.99
CA ALA A 129 -23.01 26.13 27.12
C ALA A 129 -22.83 27.41 27.95
N SER A 130 -23.69 27.67 28.93
CA SER A 130 -23.62 28.82 29.83
C SER A 130 -22.37 28.84 30.73
N ALA A 131 -21.70 27.71 30.93
CA ALA A 131 -20.43 27.64 31.65
C ALA A 131 -19.22 28.17 30.83
N GLY A 132 -19.37 28.37 29.51
CA GLY A 132 -18.37 29.03 28.65
C GLY A 132 -17.04 28.27 28.43
N LEU A 133 -16.94 27.03 28.88
CA LEU A 133 -15.68 26.24 28.92
C LEU A 133 -15.60 25.11 27.86
N LEU A 134 -16.50 25.10 26.87
CA LEU A 134 -16.56 24.08 25.83
C LEU A 134 -15.50 24.27 24.74
N GLY A 135 -14.88 23.18 24.27
CA GLY A 135 -14.08 23.20 23.05
C GLY A 135 -14.91 23.48 21.79
N ALA A 136 -14.27 23.99 20.74
CA ALA A 136 -14.93 24.47 19.52
C ALA A 136 -15.89 23.43 18.88
N HIS A 137 -15.47 22.15 18.79
CA HIS A 137 -16.34 21.07 18.30
C HIS A 137 -17.57 20.86 19.19
N ALA A 138 -17.35 20.69 20.50
CA ALA A 138 -18.43 20.48 21.47
C ALA A 138 -19.43 21.65 21.48
N ALA A 139 -18.95 22.89 21.31
CA ALA A 139 -19.82 24.06 21.17
C ALA A 139 -20.62 24.04 19.86
N ALA A 140 -20.00 23.70 18.73
CA ALA A 140 -20.67 23.66 17.42
C ALA A 140 -21.80 22.61 17.38
N ILE A 141 -21.53 21.38 17.82
CA ILE A 141 -22.55 20.32 17.86
C ILE A 141 -23.64 20.63 18.90
N THR A 142 -23.30 21.27 20.02
CA THR A 142 -24.28 21.70 21.05
C THR A 142 -25.20 22.80 20.53
N ALA A 143 -24.66 23.85 19.91
CA ALA A 143 -25.46 24.94 19.35
C ALA A 143 -26.43 24.42 18.27
N TYR A 144 -25.96 23.54 17.37
CA TYR A 144 -26.80 22.89 16.39
C TYR A 144 -27.91 22.04 17.05
N ALA A 145 -27.58 21.19 18.03
CA ALA A 145 -28.55 20.34 18.73
C ALA A 145 -29.65 21.15 19.45
N LEU A 146 -29.28 22.26 20.12
CA LEU A 146 -30.22 23.15 20.80
C LEU A 146 -31.13 23.90 19.81
N THR A 147 -30.59 24.34 18.67
CA THR A 147 -31.38 25.00 17.62
C THR A 147 -32.32 24.03 16.92
N LEU A 148 -31.84 22.85 16.53
CA LEU A 148 -32.62 21.79 15.90
C LEU A 148 -33.79 21.32 16.78
N SER A 149 -33.52 21.05 18.06
CA SER A 149 -34.54 20.61 19.02
C SER A 149 -35.48 21.71 19.52
N LYS A 150 -35.32 22.97 19.04
CA LYS A 150 -36.11 24.14 19.46
C LYS A 150 -36.08 24.36 20.98
N ALA A 151 -34.88 24.29 21.57
CA ALA A 151 -34.63 24.64 22.96
C ALA A 151 -35.05 26.10 23.27
N PRO A 152 -35.23 26.46 24.56
CA PRO A 152 -35.44 27.85 24.99
C PRO A 152 -34.46 28.84 24.33
N GLU A 153 -34.97 30.02 24.00
CA GLU A 153 -34.27 31.04 23.19
C GLU A 153 -33.01 31.57 23.89
N ASP A 154 -33.08 31.77 25.21
CA ASP A 154 -31.96 32.14 26.07
C ASP A 154 -30.80 31.14 25.99
N LEU A 155 -31.08 29.84 26.03
CA LEU A 155 -30.06 28.79 25.91
C LEU A 155 -29.47 28.73 24.50
N ARG A 156 -30.28 28.96 23.47
CA ARG A 156 -29.84 29.01 22.06
C ARG A 156 -28.96 30.22 21.78
N ASP A 157 -29.27 31.37 22.37
CA ASP A 157 -28.50 32.61 22.22
C ASP A 157 -27.15 32.52 22.92
N VAL A 158 -27.11 32.01 24.15
CA VAL A 158 -25.84 31.78 24.87
C VAL A 158 -24.95 30.79 24.09
N ALA A 159 -25.51 29.69 23.58
CA ALA A 159 -24.76 28.73 22.78
C ALA A 159 -24.26 29.32 21.44
N HIS A 160 -25.08 30.11 20.75
CA HIS A 160 -24.68 30.81 19.52
C HIS A 160 -23.57 31.83 19.78
N ASN A 161 -23.73 32.72 20.78
CA ASN A 161 -22.74 33.74 21.10
C ASN A 161 -21.37 33.12 21.45
N ASN A 162 -21.37 32.03 22.22
CA ASN A 162 -20.14 31.31 22.54
C ASN A 162 -19.51 30.63 21.32
N LEU A 163 -20.31 30.09 20.39
CA LEU A 163 -19.79 29.53 19.14
C LEU A 163 -19.21 30.62 18.23
N MET A 164 -19.90 31.76 18.08
CA MET A 164 -19.44 32.87 17.25
C MET A 164 -18.17 33.52 17.81
N ALA A 165 -18.01 33.57 19.14
CA ALA A 165 -16.76 34.01 19.78
C ALA A 165 -15.54 33.11 19.49
N MET A 166 -15.75 31.89 18.96
CA MET A 166 -14.70 30.95 18.53
C MET A 166 -14.49 30.91 17.01
N ALA A 167 -15.20 31.75 16.24
CA ALA A 167 -15.03 31.84 14.79
C ALA A 167 -13.63 32.36 14.42
N GLN A 168 -13.04 31.80 13.38
CA GLN A 168 -11.76 32.21 12.81
C GLN A 168 -11.98 32.75 11.41
N GLU A 169 -11.57 33.99 11.18
CA GLU A 169 -11.64 34.66 9.89
C GLU A 169 -10.27 34.67 9.20
N THR A 170 -10.23 34.41 7.90
CA THR A 170 -9.00 34.47 7.09
C THR A 170 -9.33 34.93 5.67
N GLY A 171 -9.29 36.25 5.47
CA GLY A 171 -9.88 36.88 4.29
C GLY A 171 -11.40 36.70 4.30
N ASP A 172 -12.02 36.55 3.12
CA ASP A 172 -13.47 36.37 2.95
C ASP A 172 -13.97 34.96 3.32
N LYS A 173 -13.32 34.30 4.29
CA LYS A 173 -13.62 32.92 4.72
C LYS A 173 -13.66 32.83 6.23
N LEU A 174 -14.74 32.24 6.74
CA LEU A 174 -14.98 31.99 8.16
C LEU A 174 -15.03 30.48 8.41
N TYR A 175 -14.35 30.01 9.45
CA TYR A 175 -14.30 28.60 9.84
C TYR A 175 -14.06 28.44 11.36
N TRP A 176 -14.16 27.22 11.87
CA TRP A 176 -13.85 26.89 13.26
C TRP A 176 -12.72 25.86 13.35
N GLY A 177 -11.68 26.22 14.10
CA GLY A 177 -10.54 25.36 14.44
C GLY A 177 -10.28 25.33 15.95
N SER A 178 -9.40 24.44 16.39
CA SER A 178 -9.09 24.33 17.82
C SER A 178 -8.43 25.60 18.37
N VAL A 179 -8.93 26.13 19.48
CA VAL A 179 -8.36 27.31 20.16
C VAL A 179 -7.08 26.91 20.88
N ILE A 180 -6.05 27.75 20.78
CA ILE A 180 -4.74 27.54 21.42
C ILE A 180 -4.86 27.68 22.94
N SER A 181 -5.09 26.56 23.63
CA SER A 181 -5.18 26.49 25.11
C SER A 181 -4.17 25.52 25.73
N SER A 182 -3.01 25.30 25.09
CA SER A 182 -1.80 24.78 25.73
C SER A 182 -0.54 25.12 24.94
N GLN A 183 0.48 25.69 25.59
CA GLN A 183 1.75 26.08 24.97
C GLN A 183 2.65 24.88 24.58
N SER A 184 2.16 23.64 24.67
CA SER A 184 2.89 22.41 24.39
C SER A 184 2.47 21.68 23.11
N ASN A 185 1.36 22.07 22.48
CA ASN A 185 0.80 21.40 21.30
C ASN A 185 0.85 22.30 20.07
N VAL A 186 2.06 22.56 19.57
CA VAL A 186 2.26 23.29 18.30
C VAL A 186 1.96 22.34 17.14
N VAL A 187 0.67 22.15 16.83
CA VAL A 187 0.28 21.89 15.44
C VAL A 187 0.47 23.20 14.71
N SER A 188 1.41 23.24 13.76
CA SER A 188 1.70 24.44 12.98
C SER A 188 0.40 25.01 12.39
N PRO A 189 0.12 26.32 12.51
CA PRO A 189 -1.02 26.91 11.81
C PRO A 189 -0.87 26.61 10.32
N THR A 190 -1.94 26.14 9.68
CA THR A 190 -1.93 25.76 8.27
C THR A 190 -1.40 26.94 7.46
N PRO A 191 -0.22 26.84 6.83
CA PRO A 191 0.38 27.99 6.19
C PRO A 191 -0.54 28.48 5.08
N ALA A 192 -0.91 29.76 5.12
CA ALA A 192 -1.55 30.40 3.98
C ALA A 192 -0.62 30.20 2.75
N PRO A 193 -1.16 29.79 1.58
CA PRO A 193 -0.38 29.66 0.36
C PRO A 193 0.43 30.94 0.11
N ARG A 194 1.76 30.82 0.03
CA ARG A 194 2.65 31.96 -0.21
C ARG A 194 2.62 32.38 -1.68
N SER A 195 2.12 31.49 -2.54
CA SER A 195 1.89 31.65 -3.95
C SER A 195 0.57 30.97 -4.36
N PRO A 196 -0.16 31.47 -5.39
CA PRO A 196 -1.28 30.75 -6.02
C PRO A 196 -0.90 29.38 -6.63
N ALA A 197 0.40 29.03 -6.65
CA ALA A 197 0.91 27.74 -7.11
C ALA A 197 1.18 26.73 -5.97
N ASP A 198 1.14 27.15 -4.70
CA ASP A 198 1.35 26.25 -3.57
C ASP A 198 0.11 25.38 -3.34
N PRO A 199 0.25 24.09 -2.99
CA PRO A 199 -0.90 23.26 -2.62
C PRO A 199 -1.55 23.84 -1.37
N VAL A 200 -2.85 24.13 -1.43
CA VAL A 200 -3.59 24.59 -0.24
C VAL A 200 -3.65 23.42 0.74
N PRO A 201 -3.06 23.54 1.95
CA PRO A 201 -3.05 22.42 2.89
C PRO A 201 -4.47 22.16 3.36
N GLN A 202 -4.95 20.93 3.15
CA GLN A 202 -6.29 20.52 3.54
C GLN A 202 -6.41 20.53 5.06
N ALA A 203 -7.49 21.12 5.57
CA ALA A 203 -7.70 21.25 7.01
C ALA A 203 -7.76 19.88 7.72
N PRO A 204 -7.48 19.81 9.04
CA PRO A 204 -7.78 18.63 9.84
C PRO A 204 -9.27 18.26 9.73
N ALA A 205 -9.59 16.96 9.65
CA ALA A 205 -10.97 16.47 9.59
C ALA A 205 -11.87 17.08 10.68
N LEU A 206 -11.32 17.22 11.89
CA LEU A 206 -11.97 17.87 13.04
C LEU A 206 -12.45 19.31 12.76
N TRP A 207 -11.68 20.11 12.03
CA TRP A 207 -12.04 21.50 11.72
C TRP A 207 -13.14 21.55 10.65
N ILE A 208 -13.08 20.62 9.68
CA ILE A 208 -14.10 20.45 8.65
C ILE A 208 -15.44 20.06 9.30
N GLU A 209 -15.44 19.06 10.19
CA GLU A 209 -16.61 18.62 10.93
C GLU A 209 -17.20 19.73 11.83
N THR A 210 -16.34 20.42 12.60
CA THR A 210 -16.76 21.55 13.46
C THR A 210 -17.41 22.66 12.65
N THR A 211 -16.81 23.01 11.51
CA THR A 211 -17.30 24.07 10.61
C THR A 211 -18.60 23.66 9.91
N ALA A 212 -18.79 22.37 9.60
CA ALA A 212 -20.04 21.84 9.05
C ALA A 212 -21.21 21.89 10.04
N TYR A 213 -20.99 21.55 11.32
CA TYR A 213 -22.00 21.77 12.37
C TYR A 213 -22.31 23.26 12.57
N GLY A 214 -21.30 24.13 12.50
CA GLY A 214 -21.48 25.59 12.53
C GLY A 214 -22.36 26.10 11.38
N LEU A 215 -22.16 25.61 10.15
CA LEU A 215 -23.00 25.96 8.99
C LEU A 215 -24.46 25.52 9.17
N LEU A 216 -24.70 24.29 9.62
CA LEU A 216 -26.05 23.79 9.89
C LEU A 216 -26.78 24.61 10.96
N HIS A 217 -26.08 25.03 12.02
CA HIS A 217 -26.62 25.93 13.05
C HIS A 217 -26.99 27.31 12.48
N LEU A 218 -26.08 27.95 11.73
CA LEU A 218 -26.33 29.25 11.11
C LEU A 218 -27.52 29.22 10.15
N LEU A 219 -27.61 28.20 9.29
CA LEU A 219 -28.73 28.03 8.36
C LEU A 219 -30.09 27.91 9.06
N LEU A 220 -30.15 27.22 10.21
CA LEU A 220 -31.39 27.09 10.98
C LEU A 220 -31.76 28.35 11.79
N ARG A 221 -30.77 29.18 12.17
CA ARG A 221 -30.97 30.37 13.01
C ARG A 221 -31.24 31.63 12.19
N GLU A 222 -30.44 31.85 11.15
CA GLU A 222 -30.38 33.11 10.37
C GLU A 222 -30.68 32.90 8.88
N GLY A 223 -30.79 31.64 8.43
CA GLY A 223 -30.91 31.32 7.01
C GLY A 223 -29.62 31.63 6.26
N ARG A 224 -29.75 32.18 5.04
CA ARG A 224 -28.61 32.55 4.20
C ARG A 224 -28.08 33.94 4.55
N ALA A 225 -27.46 34.05 5.72
CA ALA A 225 -26.70 35.24 6.13
C ALA A 225 -25.30 35.28 5.47
N GLU A 226 -24.64 36.44 5.54
CA GLU A 226 -23.29 36.65 4.99
C GLU A 226 -22.27 35.66 5.56
N MET A 227 -22.32 35.41 6.88
CA MET A 227 -21.47 34.43 7.55
C MET A 227 -21.69 33.00 7.03
N ALA A 228 -22.94 32.60 6.72
CA ALA A 228 -23.23 31.29 6.14
C ALA A 228 -22.66 31.14 4.72
N ASP A 229 -22.67 32.21 3.92
CA ASP A 229 -22.05 32.23 2.59
C ASP A 229 -20.51 32.08 2.68
N GLN A 230 -19.86 32.74 3.64
CA GLN A 230 -18.41 32.62 3.89
C GLN A 230 -18.02 31.21 4.37
N VAL A 231 -18.79 30.62 5.29
CA VAL A 231 -18.56 29.26 5.83
C VAL A 231 -18.74 28.20 4.75
N ALA A 232 -19.81 28.29 3.95
CA ALA A 232 -20.05 27.38 2.84
C ALA A 232 -18.95 27.47 1.77
N ALA A 233 -18.43 28.67 1.50
CA ALA A 233 -17.29 28.86 0.60
C ALA A 233 -16.00 28.21 1.13
N TRP A 234 -15.74 28.27 2.45
CA TRP A 234 -14.60 27.57 3.05
C TRP A 234 -14.76 26.04 2.97
N LEU A 235 -15.92 25.48 3.35
CA LEU A 235 -16.16 24.03 3.27
C LEU A 235 -16.06 23.48 1.84
N THR A 236 -16.62 24.18 0.86
CA THR A 236 -16.53 23.81 -0.56
C THR A 236 -15.08 23.71 -1.04
N HIS A 237 -14.20 24.55 -0.49
CA HIS A 237 -12.76 24.56 -0.77
C HIS A 237 -12.00 23.42 -0.06
N GLN A 238 -12.51 22.85 1.04
CA GLN A 238 -11.86 21.75 1.76
C GLN A 238 -12.23 20.35 1.20
N GLY A 239 -13.31 20.21 0.44
CA GLY A 239 -13.73 18.93 -0.13
C GLY A 239 -12.77 18.42 -1.20
N SER A 240 -12.52 17.11 -1.24
CA SER A 240 -11.66 16.46 -2.25
C SER A 240 -12.23 16.57 -3.67
N PHE A 241 -11.43 16.15 -4.65
CA PHE A 241 -11.85 16.10 -6.06
C PHE A 241 -13.05 15.15 -6.27
N GLN A 242 -13.08 14.00 -5.58
CA GLN A 242 -14.14 12.99 -5.68
C GLN A 242 -15.35 13.27 -4.74
N GLY A 243 -15.45 14.47 -4.16
CA GLY A 243 -16.59 14.87 -3.32
C GLY A 243 -16.54 14.40 -1.85
N GLY A 244 -15.67 13.45 -1.50
CA GLY A 244 -15.41 13.08 -0.10
C GLY A 244 -14.55 14.09 0.66
N PHE A 245 -14.50 13.97 1.99
CA PHE A 245 -13.57 14.69 2.86
C PHE A 245 -12.57 13.68 3.49
N ARG A 246 -11.96 13.96 4.64
CA ARG A 246 -10.81 13.17 5.15
C ARG A 246 -11.22 11.98 6.02
N SER A 247 -12.39 12.03 6.65
CA SER A 247 -12.93 10.99 7.54
C SER A 247 -14.39 10.67 7.16
N THR A 248 -15.09 9.93 8.01
CA THR A 248 -16.52 9.60 7.83
C THR A 248 -17.42 10.73 8.33
N GLN A 249 -17.18 11.28 9.53
CA GLN A 249 -18.07 12.29 10.13
C GLN A 249 -17.99 13.65 9.42
N ASP A 250 -16.78 14.12 9.10
CA ASP A 250 -16.61 15.35 8.32
C ASP A 250 -17.27 15.21 6.93
N THR A 251 -17.13 14.06 6.26
CA THR A 251 -17.79 13.80 4.97
C THR A 251 -19.32 13.81 5.10
N VAL A 252 -19.89 13.06 6.04
CA VAL A 252 -21.35 12.97 6.20
C VAL A 252 -21.94 14.33 6.57
N ILE A 253 -21.38 15.04 7.56
CA ILE A 253 -21.95 16.29 8.06
C ILE A 253 -21.66 17.47 7.11
N ALA A 254 -20.51 17.52 6.43
CA ALA A 254 -20.24 18.55 5.43
C ALA A 254 -21.12 18.41 4.18
N LEU A 255 -21.44 17.18 3.75
CA LEU A 255 -22.40 16.97 2.66
C LEU A 255 -23.83 17.34 3.08
N ASP A 256 -24.24 16.98 4.30
CA ASP A 256 -25.53 17.40 4.92
C ASP A 256 -25.63 18.94 4.90
N ALA A 257 -24.62 19.62 5.47
CA ALA A 257 -24.53 21.08 5.56
C ALA A 257 -24.50 21.79 4.19
N LEU A 258 -23.68 21.31 3.25
CA LEU A 258 -23.59 21.90 1.91
C LEU A 258 -24.87 21.66 1.09
N SER A 259 -25.57 20.53 1.29
CA SER A 259 -26.86 20.29 0.64
C SER A 259 -27.96 21.22 1.16
N ALA A 260 -28.03 21.43 2.47
CA ALA A 260 -28.95 22.39 3.08
C ALA A 260 -28.65 23.83 2.63
N TYR A 261 -27.37 24.22 2.57
CA TYR A 261 -26.93 25.50 2.01
C TYR A 261 -27.32 25.64 0.53
N TRP A 262 -27.18 24.57 -0.26
CA TRP A 262 -27.53 24.56 -1.68
C TRP A 262 -29.03 24.80 -1.85
N ILE A 263 -29.88 24.07 -1.11
CA ILE A 263 -31.35 24.26 -1.11
C ILE A 263 -31.71 25.71 -0.73
N ALA A 264 -31.10 26.24 0.34
CA ALA A 264 -31.33 27.62 0.79
C ALA A 264 -30.80 28.72 -0.16
N SER A 265 -29.95 28.37 -1.14
CA SER A 265 -29.35 29.31 -2.09
C SER A 265 -29.86 29.17 -3.53
N HIS A 266 -30.74 28.21 -3.82
CA HIS A 266 -31.27 27.99 -5.16
C HIS A 266 -32.44 28.91 -5.51
N THR A 267 -32.25 29.68 -6.59
CA THR A 267 -33.32 30.38 -7.30
C THR A 267 -33.47 29.75 -8.68
N ALA A 268 -34.71 29.55 -9.13
CA ALA A 268 -35.06 28.83 -10.36
C ALA A 268 -34.89 29.68 -11.63
N GLU A 269 -33.73 30.33 -11.77
CA GLU A 269 -33.35 31.07 -12.98
C GLU A 269 -32.46 30.23 -13.88
N ASP A 270 -32.54 30.51 -15.19
CA ASP A 270 -31.75 29.77 -16.16
C ASP A 270 -30.28 30.21 -16.13
N ARG A 271 -29.40 29.26 -15.81
CA ARG A 271 -28.03 29.51 -15.40
C ARG A 271 -27.05 28.75 -16.29
N GLY A 272 -26.18 29.50 -16.95
CA GLY A 272 -25.07 28.98 -17.74
C GLY A 272 -23.73 29.37 -17.15
N LEU A 273 -22.75 28.47 -17.22
CA LEU A 273 -21.36 28.73 -16.86
C LEU A 273 -20.42 28.21 -17.96
N ASN A 274 -19.68 29.13 -18.57
CA ASN A 274 -18.69 28.83 -19.58
C ASN A 274 -17.29 29.07 -19.01
N VAL A 275 -16.49 28.02 -18.90
CA VAL A 275 -15.11 28.07 -18.40
C VAL A 275 -14.16 27.65 -19.52
N THR A 276 -13.36 28.57 -20.01
CA THR A 276 -12.28 28.28 -20.95
C THR A 276 -10.96 28.17 -20.20
N ILE A 277 -10.30 27.01 -20.28
CA ILE A 277 -9.00 26.75 -19.67
C ILE A 277 -7.98 26.61 -20.79
N SER A 278 -6.94 27.43 -20.78
CA SER A 278 -5.91 27.45 -21.83
C SER A 278 -4.51 27.42 -21.25
N SER A 279 -3.56 26.84 -21.98
CA SER A 279 -2.16 26.76 -21.60
C SER A 279 -1.27 26.81 -22.83
N GLN A 280 -0.13 27.49 -22.71
CA GLN A 280 0.90 27.60 -23.74
C GLN A 280 2.19 27.00 -23.20
N GLY A 281 2.72 25.99 -23.90
CA GLY A 281 3.99 25.37 -23.53
C GLY A 281 4.59 24.55 -24.67
N ARG A 282 5.38 23.51 -24.34
CA ARG A 282 6.20 22.77 -25.33
C ARG A 282 5.38 22.12 -26.47
N ASN A 283 4.12 21.79 -26.21
CA ASN A 283 3.21 21.17 -27.18
C ASN A 283 2.32 22.20 -27.91
N GLY A 284 2.67 23.48 -27.89
CA GLY A 284 1.91 24.58 -28.48
C GLY A 284 0.87 25.19 -27.53
N PHE A 285 -0.11 25.91 -28.10
CA PHE A 285 -1.27 26.43 -27.39
C PHE A 285 -2.40 25.39 -27.41
N LYS A 286 -2.89 24.98 -26.24
CA LYS A 286 -4.09 24.15 -26.07
C LYS A 286 -5.14 24.93 -25.30
N SER A 287 -6.40 24.73 -25.66
CA SER A 287 -7.56 25.32 -24.98
C SER A 287 -8.70 24.31 -24.89
N HIS A 288 -9.29 24.20 -23.70
CA HIS A 288 -10.48 23.42 -23.41
C HIS A 288 -11.62 24.39 -23.05
N VAL A 289 -12.85 24.08 -23.44
CA VAL A 289 -14.04 24.93 -23.19
C VAL A 289 -15.11 24.07 -22.55
N LEU A 290 -15.27 24.22 -21.24
CA LEU A 290 -16.29 23.56 -20.45
C LEU A 290 -17.52 24.45 -20.44
N GLN A 291 -18.68 23.93 -20.87
CA GLN A 291 -19.97 24.59 -20.72
C GLN A 291 -20.83 23.77 -19.78
N LEU A 292 -21.36 24.41 -18.75
CA LEU A 292 -22.31 23.82 -17.81
C LEU A 292 -23.63 24.57 -17.92
N SER A 293 -24.71 23.83 -18.14
CA SER A 293 -26.08 24.31 -18.20
C SER A 293 -26.93 23.60 -17.14
N ASN A 294 -28.05 24.20 -16.72
CA ASN A 294 -28.96 23.60 -15.73
C ASN A 294 -29.43 22.17 -16.07
N HIS A 295 -29.46 21.78 -17.35
CA HIS A 295 -29.84 20.43 -17.79
C HIS A 295 -28.70 19.40 -17.71
N GLN A 296 -27.46 19.84 -17.52
CA GLN A 296 -26.27 19.00 -17.37
C GLN A 296 -25.75 19.11 -15.92
N ALA A 297 -26.61 18.70 -14.97
CA ALA A 297 -26.33 18.75 -13.53
C ALA A 297 -25.20 17.80 -13.07
N GLN A 298 -24.75 16.91 -13.95
CA GLN A 298 -23.60 16.04 -13.71
C GLN A 298 -22.32 16.82 -14.05
N GLY A 299 -21.49 17.10 -13.04
CA GLY A 299 -20.29 17.94 -13.20
C GLY A 299 -19.35 17.43 -14.30
N VAL A 300 -18.81 18.35 -15.10
CA VAL A 300 -17.93 18.01 -16.23
C VAL A 300 -16.51 17.78 -15.74
N GLU A 301 -16.00 16.56 -15.92
CA GLU A 301 -14.60 16.19 -15.75
C GLU A 301 -13.94 15.98 -17.12
N GLU A 302 -12.81 16.66 -17.36
CA GLU A 302 -12.00 16.50 -18.57
C GLU A 302 -10.52 16.28 -18.22
N GLU A 303 -9.84 15.41 -18.97
CA GLU A 303 -8.40 15.20 -18.89
C GLU A 303 -7.64 16.37 -19.55
N LEU A 304 -7.16 17.31 -18.73
CA LEU A 304 -6.47 18.51 -19.18
C LEU A 304 -5.01 18.22 -19.55
N GLN A 305 -4.77 17.82 -20.79
CA GLN A 305 -3.44 17.46 -21.33
C GLN A 305 -2.51 18.67 -21.61
N PHE A 306 -2.20 19.44 -20.57
CA PHE A 306 -1.26 20.57 -20.61
C PHE A 306 0.17 20.15 -20.25
N SER A 307 1.17 20.87 -20.79
CA SER A 307 2.56 20.66 -20.42
C SER A 307 2.88 21.14 -19.01
N LEU A 308 3.62 20.32 -18.25
CA LEU A 308 4.08 20.63 -16.89
C LEU A 308 4.85 21.96 -16.84
N GLY A 309 4.70 22.69 -15.73
CA GLY A 309 5.36 23.99 -15.49
C GLY A 309 4.84 25.17 -16.32
N SER A 310 3.83 24.98 -17.18
CA SER A 310 3.27 26.04 -18.03
C SER A 310 2.23 26.87 -17.27
N LYS A 311 2.13 28.18 -17.53
CA LYS A 311 1.09 29.04 -16.95
C LYS A 311 -0.28 28.67 -17.55
N ILE A 312 -1.24 28.34 -16.70
CA ILE A 312 -2.64 28.10 -17.09
C ILE A 312 -3.40 29.43 -16.98
N ASN A 313 -4.14 29.77 -18.02
CA ASN A 313 -5.03 30.93 -18.07
C ASN A 313 -6.49 30.46 -18.11
N VAL A 314 -7.32 30.95 -17.18
CA VAL A 314 -8.72 30.56 -17.02
C VAL A 314 -9.60 31.77 -17.28
N LYS A 315 -10.48 31.68 -18.28
CA LYS A 315 -11.49 32.68 -18.59
C LYS A 315 -12.86 32.13 -18.24
N VAL A 316 -13.56 32.80 -17.32
CA VAL A 316 -14.91 32.43 -16.88
C VAL A 316 -15.92 33.43 -17.47
N GLY A 317 -17.10 32.95 -17.85
CA GLY A 317 -18.25 33.75 -18.23
C GLY A 317 -19.55 33.01 -17.94
N GLY A 318 -20.68 33.74 -17.97
CA GLY A 318 -21.98 33.22 -17.58
C GLY A 318 -22.50 33.86 -16.28
N ASN A 319 -23.64 33.37 -15.80
CA ASN A 319 -24.42 33.93 -14.68
C ASN A 319 -24.61 32.94 -13.52
N SER A 320 -23.88 31.82 -13.50
CA SER A 320 -23.99 30.78 -12.47
C SER A 320 -22.81 30.75 -11.49
N LYS A 321 -23.04 30.20 -10.29
CA LYS A 321 -22.00 29.87 -9.30
C LYS A 321 -21.56 28.42 -9.51
N GLY A 322 -20.29 28.20 -9.85
CA GLY A 322 -19.70 26.87 -10.00
C GLY A 322 -18.36 26.75 -9.28
N THR A 323 -17.93 25.50 -9.03
CA THR A 323 -16.65 25.21 -8.37
C THR A 323 -15.71 24.53 -9.37
N LEU A 324 -14.57 25.15 -9.67
CA LEU A 324 -13.51 24.53 -10.47
C LEU A 324 -12.47 23.91 -9.53
N LYS A 325 -12.26 22.60 -9.64
CA LYS A 325 -11.16 21.88 -8.96
C LYS A 325 -10.16 21.39 -10.00
N VAL A 326 -8.87 21.68 -9.80
CA VAL A 326 -7.79 21.26 -10.70
C VAL A 326 -6.88 20.29 -9.95
N LEU A 327 -7.05 19.00 -10.20
CA LEU A 327 -6.17 17.96 -9.65
C LEU A 327 -4.84 17.95 -10.44
N ARG A 328 -3.72 18.11 -9.74
CA ARG A 328 -2.38 17.98 -10.32
C ARG A 328 -1.65 16.82 -9.64
N THR A 329 -1.48 15.72 -10.35
CA THR A 329 -0.65 14.60 -9.94
C THR A 329 0.76 14.79 -10.48
N TYR A 330 1.77 14.60 -9.63
CA TYR A 330 3.19 14.65 -10.00
C TYR A 330 3.98 13.78 -9.03
N ASN A 331 5.09 13.22 -9.51
CA ASN A 331 6.01 12.49 -8.65
C ASN A 331 6.85 13.50 -7.86
N VAL A 332 6.87 13.34 -6.54
CA VAL A 332 7.77 14.09 -5.65
C VAL A 332 9.09 13.33 -5.57
N LEU A 333 10.20 14.02 -5.32
CA LEU A 333 11.45 13.37 -4.89
C LEU A 333 11.16 12.54 -3.64
N ASP A 334 11.82 11.38 -3.52
CA ASP A 334 11.62 10.48 -2.39
C ASP A 334 11.73 11.27 -1.07
N MET A 335 10.66 11.26 -0.29
CA MET A 335 10.74 11.83 1.05
C MET A 335 11.80 11.03 1.81
N GLN A 336 12.61 11.72 2.63
CA GLN A 336 13.60 11.05 3.50
C GLN A 336 12.96 9.83 4.16
N ASN A 337 13.71 8.76 4.38
CA ASN A 337 13.24 7.49 4.96
C ASN A 337 12.65 7.65 6.38
N THR A 338 11.49 8.30 6.49
CA THR A 338 10.57 8.33 7.64
C THR A 338 9.74 7.05 7.65
N THR A 339 10.33 5.95 7.15
CA THR A 339 9.78 4.60 7.19
C THR A 339 9.38 4.29 8.62
N CYS A 340 8.07 4.20 8.86
CA CYS A 340 7.52 3.64 10.08
C CYS A 340 7.86 4.39 11.39
N GLN A 341 8.07 5.71 11.37
CA GLN A 341 8.46 6.40 12.62
C GLN A 341 7.41 6.26 13.74
N ASP A 342 6.11 6.42 13.41
CA ASP A 342 5.02 6.33 14.38
C ASP A 342 4.52 4.88 14.60
N LEU A 343 4.06 4.24 13.51
CA LEU A 343 3.57 2.86 13.47
C LEU A 343 4.66 1.93 12.98
N GLN A 344 4.77 0.74 13.58
CA GLN A 344 5.77 -0.27 13.25
C GLN A 344 5.10 -1.63 13.02
N ILE A 345 5.50 -2.31 11.95
CA ILE A 345 5.15 -3.70 11.66
C ILE A 345 6.41 -4.48 11.27
N GLU A 346 6.55 -5.69 11.81
CA GLU A 346 7.57 -6.64 11.40
C GLU A 346 6.92 -8.00 11.13
N VAL A 347 7.18 -8.57 9.95
CA VAL A 347 6.76 -9.93 9.61
C VAL A 347 7.98 -10.83 9.48
N THR A 348 7.91 -11.98 10.13
CA THR A 348 8.92 -13.04 10.08
C THR A 348 8.25 -14.36 9.74
N VAL A 349 8.85 -15.10 8.81
CA VAL A 349 8.38 -16.43 8.38
C VAL A 349 9.38 -17.46 8.87
N GLN A 350 8.90 -18.58 9.40
CA GLN A 350 9.70 -19.72 9.82
C GLN A 350 9.13 -21.01 9.23
N GLY A 351 10.00 -21.96 8.87
CA GLY A 351 9.61 -23.24 8.28
C GLY A 351 10.41 -23.57 7.02
N HIS A 352 10.07 -24.69 6.40
CA HIS A 352 10.62 -25.11 5.11
C HIS A 352 9.70 -24.69 3.97
N VAL A 353 10.27 -24.21 2.88
CA VAL A 353 9.56 -23.83 1.64
C VAL A 353 10.11 -24.69 0.53
N GLU A 354 9.25 -25.34 -0.25
CA GLU A 354 9.67 -26.10 -1.42
C GLU A 354 9.83 -25.18 -2.64
N TYR A 355 10.96 -25.34 -3.33
CA TYR A 355 11.33 -24.57 -4.52
C TYR A 355 11.51 -25.52 -5.70
N THR A 356 10.87 -25.22 -6.83
CA THR A 356 10.99 -26.06 -8.05
C THR A 356 12.30 -25.90 -8.78
N MET A 357 12.98 -24.75 -8.65
CA MET A 357 14.23 -24.44 -9.36
C MET A 357 15.14 -23.55 -8.52
N ALA A 358 15.78 -24.12 -7.49
CA ALA A 358 17.01 -23.52 -6.98
C ALA A 358 18.10 -23.64 -8.06
N ALA A 359 18.81 -22.55 -8.36
CA ALA A 359 19.87 -22.52 -9.38
C ALA A 359 21.18 -23.26 -8.98
N GLU A 360 21.06 -24.35 -8.21
CA GLU A 360 22.17 -25.21 -7.79
C GLU A 360 22.18 -26.59 -8.47
N GLU A 361 21.18 -26.94 -9.28
CA GLU A 361 21.24 -28.19 -10.05
C GLU A 361 22.04 -28.03 -11.35
N ASP A 362 23.18 -28.73 -11.38
CA ASP A 362 23.92 -29.03 -12.59
C ASP A 362 23.06 -29.85 -13.56
N TYR A 363 22.55 -29.20 -14.60
CA TYR A 363 22.40 -29.88 -15.87
C TYR A 363 23.79 -30.30 -16.35
N LYS A 364 24.14 -31.56 -16.08
CA LYS A 364 25.09 -32.30 -16.92
C LYS A 364 24.53 -32.36 -18.33
N ASP A 365 25.44 -32.20 -19.28
CA ASP A 365 25.31 -32.28 -20.74
C ASP A 365 24.00 -32.91 -21.25
N TYR A 366 23.16 -32.06 -21.87
CA TYR A 366 21.95 -32.47 -22.62
C TYR A 366 21.84 -31.76 -23.99
N TYR A 367 23.00 -31.40 -24.56
CA TYR A 367 23.13 -30.82 -25.91
C TYR A 367 24.28 -31.49 -26.68
N ASP A 368 24.41 -32.82 -26.57
CA ASP A 368 25.55 -33.57 -27.15
C ASP A 368 25.14 -34.91 -27.78
N TYR A 369 23.93 -34.96 -28.37
CA TYR A 369 23.40 -36.14 -29.08
C TYR A 369 22.63 -35.79 -30.38
N GLU A 370 23.09 -34.78 -31.12
CA GLU A 370 22.68 -34.56 -32.52
C GLU A 370 23.89 -34.23 -33.41
N ASN A 371 24.85 -35.16 -33.53
CA ASN A 371 25.72 -35.32 -34.73
C ASN A 371 26.72 -36.48 -34.60
N GLN A 372 26.29 -37.71 -34.90
CA GLN A 372 27.19 -38.70 -35.53
C GLN A 372 26.38 -39.82 -36.21
N GLY A 373 26.32 -39.78 -37.54
CA GLY A 373 25.90 -40.92 -38.36
C GLY A 373 27.12 -41.76 -38.78
N ASP A 374 26.90 -43.07 -38.87
CA ASP A 374 27.52 -44.03 -39.79
C ASP A 374 29.07 -44.16 -39.87
N SER A 375 29.62 -45.21 -39.24
CA SER A 375 30.47 -46.23 -39.94
C SER A 375 30.85 -47.46 -39.07
N GLU A 376 30.20 -48.60 -39.37
CA GLU A 376 30.69 -50.00 -39.41
C GLU A 376 31.85 -50.56 -38.52
N SER A 377 31.48 -51.61 -37.73
CA SER A 377 32.02 -53.01 -37.78
C SER A 377 32.97 -53.60 -36.70
N LEU A 378 32.76 -54.92 -36.43
CA LEU A 378 33.57 -55.92 -35.67
C LEU A 378 33.67 -55.67 -34.13
N GLY A 379 33.48 -56.58 -33.16
CA GLY A 379 33.25 -58.04 -33.01
C GLY A 379 33.70 -58.45 -31.57
N PHE A 380 33.40 -59.58 -30.91
CA PHE A 380 32.65 -60.81 -31.24
C PHE A 380 32.32 -61.57 -29.91
N ALA A 381 31.05 -61.71 -29.48
CA ALA A 381 30.56 -62.67 -28.46
C ALA A 381 29.03 -62.52 -28.28
N GLY A 382 28.18 -63.55 -28.29
CA GLY A 382 28.36 -64.98 -28.52
C GLY A 382 27.02 -65.67 -28.19
N ASP A 383 26.39 -66.32 -29.17
CA ASP A 383 25.07 -66.92 -29.01
C ASP A 383 25.09 -68.19 -28.12
N ASP A 384 24.04 -68.39 -27.34
CA ASP A 384 23.59 -69.71 -26.90
C ASP A 384 22.07 -69.83 -27.16
N PRO A 385 21.57 -70.89 -27.84
CA PRO A 385 20.29 -70.81 -28.53
C PRO A 385 19.13 -71.49 -27.77
N GLY A 386 17.92 -70.92 -27.89
CA GLY A 386 16.69 -71.72 -27.75
C GLY A 386 15.55 -71.11 -26.95
N ALA A 387 14.70 -70.31 -27.62
CA ALA A 387 13.26 -70.27 -27.34
C ALA A 387 12.50 -69.73 -28.56
N LEU A 388 11.80 -70.60 -29.28
CA LEU A 388 10.99 -70.24 -30.43
C LEU A 388 9.76 -69.41 -30.04
N SER A 389 9.38 -68.53 -30.96
CA SER A 389 8.18 -67.69 -30.93
C SER A 389 6.89 -68.42 -30.52
N ARG A 390 6.14 -67.83 -29.58
CA ARG A 390 4.68 -68.02 -29.47
C ARG A 390 3.99 -66.66 -29.47
N PRO A 391 2.96 -66.43 -30.30
CA PRO A 391 2.18 -65.19 -30.25
C PRO A 391 1.32 -65.19 -28.97
N VAL A 392 1.53 -64.19 -28.12
CA VAL A 392 0.70 -63.95 -26.94
C VAL A 392 -0.55 -63.20 -27.39
N THR A 393 -1.74 -63.73 -27.08
CA THR A 393 -3.00 -63.08 -27.45
C THR A 393 -3.27 -61.84 -26.59
N PRO A 394 -4.02 -60.83 -27.06
CA PRO A 394 -4.20 -59.56 -26.36
C PRO A 394 -4.75 -59.64 -24.92
N LEU A 395 -5.39 -60.75 -24.55
CA LEU A 395 -5.93 -60.98 -23.20
C LEU A 395 -4.88 -61.33 -22.13
N GLN A 396 -3.71 -61.86 -22.51
CA GLN A 396 -2.64 -62.15 -21.53
C GLN A 396 -1.81 -60.91 -21.14
N LEU A 397 -1.96 -59.78 -21.85
CA LEU A 397 -1.26 -58.53 -21.53
C LEU A 397 -1.85 -57.79 -20.31
N PHE A 398 -3.08 -58.15 -19.89
CA PHE A 398 -3.81 -57.44 -18.84
C PHE A 398 -3.66 -58.04 -17.42
N GLU A 399 -3.32 -59.31 -17.28
CA GLU A 399 -3.17 -59.94 -15.94
C GLU A 399 -1.76 -59.80 -15.34
N GLY A 400 -0.74 -59.53 -16.17
CA GLY A 400 0.64 -59.31 -15.71
C GLY A 400 0.88 -58.03 -14.88
N ARG A 401 -0.08 -57.09 -14.84
CA ARG A 401 0.04 -55.82 -14.10
C ARG A 401 -0.49 -55.87 -12.65
N ARG A 402 -0.69 -57.06 -12.07
CA ARG A 402 -1.18 -57.23 -10.69
C ARG A 402 -0.30 -58.09 -9.76
N SER A 403 1.02 -58.19 -9.97
CA SER A 403 1.91 -58.60 -8.87
C SER A 403 3.38 -58.18 -9.03
N ARG A 404 3.69 -56.94 -8.64
CA ARG A 404 4.99 -56.62 -8.02
C ARG A 404 4.76 -55.71 -6.82
N ARG A 405 4.49 -56.31 -5.67
CA ARG A 405 4.63 -55.66 -4.36
C ARG A 405 6.08 -55.19 -4.23
N ARG A 406 6.34 -53.91 -4.51
CA ARG A 406 7.56 -53.24 -4.06
C ARG A 406 7.53 -53.28 -2.54
N ARG A 407 8.64 -53.64 -1.88
CA ARG A 407 8.73 -53.56 -0.41
C ARG A 407 8.47 -52.11 0.00
N GLU A 408 7.32 -51.87 0.61
CA GLU A 408 7.08 -50.65 1.38
C GLU A 408 7.96 -50.74 2.62
N VAL A 409 9.09 -50.04 2.59
CA VAL A 409 9.68 -49.49 3.81
C VAL A 409 8.57 -48.65 4.44
N PRO A 410 8.26 -48.80 5.74
CA PRO A 410 7.21 -48.00 6.36
C PRO A 410 7.60 -46.53 6.27
N LYS A 411 6.95 -45.80 5.35
CA LYS A 411 6.90 -44.34 5.37
C LYS A 411 6.06 -43.94 6.58
N VAL A 412 6.70 -43.91 7.75
CA VAL A 412 6.42 -42.90 8.76
C VAL A 412 7.25 -41.66 8.38
N ALA A 413 7.03 -41.19 7.15
CA ALA A 413 7.12 -39.78 6.85
C ALA A 413 5.67 -39.32 7.03
N GLU A 414 5.43 -38.52 8.06
CA GLU A 414 4.20 -37.74 8.13
C GLU A 414 3.98 -37.06 6.77
N GLU A 415 2.74 -36.99 6.32
CA GLU A 415 2.33 -35.93 5.41
C GLU A 415 2.36 -34.62 6.19
N GLN A 416 3.58 -34.16 6.51
CA GLN A 416 3.84 -32.77 6.81
C GLN A 416 3.53 -32.02 5.51
N GLU A 417 2.27 -31.61 5.36
CA GLU A 417 1.92 -30.43 4.60
C GLU A 417 3.02 -29.39 4.84
N ALA A 418 3.60 -28.82 3.78
CA ALA A 418 4.68 -27.86 3.88
C ALA A 418 4.17 -26.56 4.54
N ARG A 419 4.12 -26.60 5.87
CA ARG A 419 3.55 -25.60 6.75
C ARG A 419 4.63 -24.63 7.14
N VAL A 420 4.41 -23.37 6.82
CA VAL A 420 5.21 -22.26 7.29
C VAL A 420 4.43 -21.49 8.35
N GLN A 421 5.12 -21.11 9.41
CA GLN A 421 4.57 -20.27 10.46
C GLN A 421 4.89 -18.82 10.15
N TYR A 422 3.84 -18.01 9.97
CA TYR A 422 3.95 -16.56 9.94
C TYR A 422 3.87 -16.03 11.37
N THR A 423 4.77 -15.11 11.71
CA THR A 423 4.74 -14.33 12.95
C THR A 423 4.78 -12.85 12.58
N VAL A 424 3.69 -12.14 12.89
CA VAL A 424 3.47 -10.73 12.62
C VAL A 424 3.52 -9.97 13.94
N CYS A 425 4.45 -9.04 14.07
CA CYS A 425 4.59 -8.19 15.26
C CYS A 425 4.25 -6.74 14.93
N ILE A 426 3.52 -6.06 15.80
CA ILE A 426 3.17 -4.64 15.67
C ILE A 426 3.44 -3.87 16.97
N TRP A 427 3.77 -2.59 16.84
CA TRP A 427 3.87 -1.64 17.95
C TRP A 427 3.84 -0.19 17.44
N ARG A 428 3.81 0.78 18.35
CA ARG A 428 3.98 2.21 18.04
C ARG A 428 5.03 2.86 18.92
N ASN A 429 5.83 3.76 18.33
CA ASN A 429 6.86 4.52 19.06
C ASN A 429 6.32 5.86 19.59
N GLY A 430 5.34 6.45 18.91
CA GLY A 430 4.76 7.75 19.26
C GLY A 430 3.82 7.71 20.46
N LYS A 431 4.06 8.57 21.45
CA LYS A 431 3.07 8.88 22.53
C LYS A 431 1.96 9.84 22.07
N VAL A 432 2.12 10.48 20.91
CA VAL A 432 1.28 11.57 20.42
C VAL A 432 0.67 11.17 19.07
N GLY A 433 -0.63 11.38 18.88
CA GLY A 433 -1.31 11.25 17.58
C GLY A 433 -2.19 10.01 17.40
N LEU A 434 -1.61 8.81 17.41
CA LEU A 434 -2.32 7.59 16.98
C LEU A 434 -2.79 6.71 18.14
N SER A 435 -3.95 7.04 18.73
CA SER A 435 -4.68 6.14 19.64
C SER A 435 -5.89 5.54 18.91
N GLY A 436 -5.69 4.40 18.26
CA GLY A 436 -6.67 3.86 17.32
C GLY A 436 -6.50 2.40 16.97
N MET A 437 -7.46 1.93 16.17
CA MET A 437 -7.41 0.61 15.54
C MET A 437 -6.44 0.65 14.36
N ALA A 438 -5.84 -0.49 14.05
CA ALA A 438 -4.97 -0.61 12.89
C ALA A 438 -5.38 -1.81 12.02
N ILE A 439 -5.15 -1.67 10.73
CA ILE A 439 -5.31 -2.75 9.75
C ILE A 439 -3.91 -3.20 9.35
N ALA A 440 -3.56 -4.45 9.64
CA ALA A 440 -2.40 -5.09 9.05
C ALA A 440 -2.83 -5.83 7.77
N ASP A 441 -2.40 -5.32 6.63
CA ASP A 441 -2.51 -5.93 5.31
C ASP A 441 -1.22 -6.69 5.01
N ILE A 442 -1.31 -8.01 5.02
CA ILE A 442 -0.17 -8.91 4.81
C ILE A 442 -0.40 -9.64 3.50
N THR A 443 0.40 -9.30 2.50
CA THR A 443 0.51 -10.10 1.27
C THR A 443 1.39 -11.30 1.60
N LEU A 444 0.90 -12.53 1.48
CA LEU A 444 1.66 -13.76 1.67
C LEU A 444 2.67 -13.98 0.53
N LEU A 445 3.66 -14.83 0.76
CA LEU A 445 4.55 -15.30 -0.29
C LEU A 445 3.75 -16.02 -1.40
N SER A 446 4.17 -15.88 -2.65
CA SER A 446 3.49 -16.50 -3.80
C SER A 446 3.34 -18.01 -3.62
N GLY A 447 2.16 -18.55 -3.95
CA GLY A 447 1.86 -19.99 -3.80
C GLY A 447 1.44 -20.43 -2.40
N PHE A 448 1.20 -19.51 -1.46
CA PHE A 448 0.70 -19.80 -0.11
C PHE A 448 -0.69 -19.22 0.14
N HIS A 449 -1.49 -19.95 0.94
CA HIS A 449 -2.70 -19.42 1.58
C HIS A 449 -2.67 -19.63 3.10
N ALA A 450 -3.31 -18.74 3.86
CA ALA A 450 -3.36 -18.83 5.32
C ALA A 450 -4.38 -19.88 5.80
N LEU A 451 -4.02 -20.64 6.84
CA LEU A 451 -4.92 -21.59 7.48
C LEU A 451 -5.98 -20.84 8.30
N ARG A 452 -7.21 -20.79 7.78
CA ARG A 452 -8.36 -20.14 8.44
C ARG A 452 -8.57 -20.61 9.88
N ALA A 453 -8.36 -21.90 10.17
CA ALA A 453 -8.52 -22.47 11.51
C ALA A 453 -7.55 -21.86 12.55
N ASP A 454 -6.39 -21.34 12.15
CA ASP A 454 -5.49 -20.63 13.08
C ASP A 454 -5.94 -19.17 13.27
N LEU A 455 -6.40 -18.51 12.22
CA LEU A 455 -6.95 -17.15 12.28
C LEU A 455 -8.22 -17.08 13.15
N GLU A 456 -9.06 -18.12 13.12
CA GLU A 456 -10.25 -18.22 13.98
C GLU A 456 -9.90 -18.31 15.47
N LYS A 457 -8.80 -18.98 15.84
CA LYS A 457 -8.30 -19.02 17.23
C LYS A 457 -7.98 -17.62 17.75
N LEU A 458 -7.36 -16.78 16.90
CA LEU A 458 -6.99 -15.41 17.26
C LEU A 458 -8.20 -14.51 17.56
N THR A 459 -9.38 -14.82 16.98
CA THR A 459 -10.62 -14.06 17.21
C THR A 459 -11.54 -14.61 18.32
N SER A 460 -11.31 -15.86 18.75
CA SER A 460 -12.18 -16.56 19.72
C SER A 460 -11.67 -16.52 21.17
N LEU A 461 -10.43 -16.08 21.38
CA LEU A 461 -9.85 -15.89 22.72
C LEU A 461 -10.50 -14.71 23.47
N SER A 462 -10.48 -14.80 24.81
CA SER A 462 -10.95 -13.73 25.72
C SER A 462 -10.04 -12.50 25.67
N ASP A 463 -8.74 -12.76 25.54
CA ASP A 463 -7.65 -11.79 25.40
C ASP A 463 -7.38 -11.64 23.88
N ARG A 464 -8.30 -10.95 23.21
CA ARG A 464 -8.38 -10.87 21.74
C ARG A 464 -7.66 -9.63 21.23
N TYR A 465 -6.50 -9.86 20.64
CA TYR A 465 -5.71 -8.85 19.94
C TYR A 465 -6.27 -8.55 18.54
N VAL A 466 -6.84 -9.57 17.88
CA VAL A 466 -7.46 -9.48 16.54
C VAL A 466 -8.98 -9.50 16.66
N SER A 467 -9.61 -8.40 16.24
CA SER A 467 -11.07 -8.21 16.27
C SER A 467 -11.79 -8.91 15.12
N HIS A 468 -11.12 -8.99 13.97
CA HIS A 468 -11.57 -9.60 12.72
C HIS A 468 -10.34 -9.98 11.91
N PHE A 469 -10.41 -11.11 11.19
CA PHE A 469 -9.54 -11.37 10.04
C PHE A 469 -10.38 -11.50 8.77
N GLU A 470 -9.84 -11.11 7.63
CA GLU A 470 -10.37 -11.42 6.30
C GLU A 470 -9.25 -12.03 5.45
N THR A 471 -9.61 -12.94 4.56
CA THR A 471 -8.67 -13.73 3.74
C THR A 471 -9.18 -13.78 2.32
N GLU A 472 -8.43 -13.21 1.38
CA GLU A 472 -8.76 -13.18 -0.05
C GLU A 472 -7.51 -13.60 -0.84
N GLY A 473 -7.51 -14.85 -1.32
CA GLY A 473 -6.35 -15.45 -1.98
C GLY A 473 -5.08 -15.38 -1.10
N PRO A 474 -3.98 -14.78 -1.58
CA PRO A 474 -2.75 -14.61 -0.82
C PRO A 474 -2.76 -13.41 0.14
N HIS A 475 -3.88 -12.67 0.28
CA HIS A 475 -3.96 -11.53 1.21
C HIS A 475 -4.62 -11.92 2.53
N VAL A 476 -4.02 -11.48 3.63
CA VAL A 476 -4.56 -11.60 5.00
C VAL A 476 -4.69 -10.19 5.59
N LEU A 477 -5.94 -9.79 5.85
CA LEU A 477 -6.26 -8.54 6.53
C LEU A 477 -6.57 -8.84 8.00
N LEU A 478 -5.80 -8.25 8.93
CA LEU A 478 -6.03 -8.37 10.36
C LEU A 478 -6.42 -7.00 10.94
N TYR A 479 -7.56 -6.96 11.64
CA TYR A 479 -8.08 -5.76 12.29
C TYR A 479 -7.74 -5.80 13.78
N PHE A 480 -6.89 -4.89 14.24
CA PHE A 480 -6.45 -4.78 15.64
C PHE A 480 -7.22 -3.68 16.37
N ASP A 481 -7.65 -3.95 17.60
CA ASP A 481 -8.42 -3.01 18.42
C ASP A 481 -7.58 -1.80 18.91
N SER A 482 -6.30 -2.02 19.16
CA SER A 482 -5.35 -0.97 19.54
C SER A 482 -3.92 -1.39 19.26
N VAL A 483 -3.05 -0.47 18.84
CA VAL A 483 -1.61 -0.74 18.73
C VAL A 483 -0.90 -0.38 20.06
N PRO A 484 -0.28 -1.34 20.76
CA PRO A 484 0.47 -1.07 21.99
C PRO A 484 1.81 -0.37 21.74
N THR A 485 2.37 0.25 22.78
CA THR A 485 3.74 0.78 22.77
C THR A 485 4.80 -0.30 23.02
N SER A 486 4.40 -1.43 23.63
CA SER A 486 5.20 -2.64 23.71
C SER A 486 5.08 -3.44 22.41
N ARG A 487 6.12 -4.21 22.07
CA ARG A 487 6.08 -5.16 20.95
C ARG A 487 5.11 -6.30 21.23
N GLU A 488 4.08 -6.43 20.40
CA GLU A 488 3.08 -7.49 20.46
C GLU A 488 3.13 -8.31 19.17
N CYS A 489 2.91 -9.64 19.25
CA CYS A 489 3.09 -10.55 18.13
C CYS A 489 1.96 -11.57 18.04
N VAL A 490 1.52 -11.83 16.81
CA VAL A 490 0.44 -12.73 16.44
C VAL A 490 0.97 -13.73 15.40
N GLY A 491 0.66 -15.01 15.57
CA GLY A 491 1.15 -16.08 14.67
C GLY A 491 0.03 -16.91 14.06
N PHE A 492 0.20 -17.31 12.80
CA PHE A 492 -0.71 -18.21 12.09
C PHE A 492 0.05 -19.11 11.10
N GLY A 493 -0.45 -20.32 10.87
CA GLY A 493 0.08 -21.21 9.85
C GLY A 493 -0.40 -20.85 8.45
N ALA A 494 0.43 -21.11 7.45
CA ALA A 494 0.06 -21.10 6.03
C ALA A 494 0.60 -22.35 5.34
N VAL A 495 -0.11 -22.81 4.32
CA VAL A 495 0.26 -23.99 3.52
C VAL A 495 0.62 -23.59 2.10
N GLN A 496 1.55 -24.35 1.51
CA GLN A 496 2.00 -24.16 0.14
C GLN A 496 1.09 -24.93 -0.83
N GLU A 497 0.36 -24.24 -1.71
CA GLU A 497 -0.43 -24.86 -2.78
C GLU A 497 0.45 -25.28 -3.96
N VAL A 498 1.44 -24.45 -4.30
CA VAL A 498 2.29 -24.61 -5.47
C VAL A 498 3.74 -24.32 -5.11
N ALA A 499 4.65 -25.22 -5.49
CA ALA A 499 6.08 -25.03 -5.33
C ALA A 499 6.60 -23.95 -6.31
N VAL A 500 7.21 -22.88 -5.80
CA VAL A 500 7.56 -21.69 -6.59
C VAL A 500 9.04 -21.67 -6.95
N GLY A 501 9.35 -21.38 -8.22
CA GLY A 501 10.73 -21.38 -8.72
C GLY A 501 11.57 -20.21 -8.17
N LEU A 502 10.99 -19.01 -8.11
CA LEU A 502 11.59 -17.83 -7.48
C LEU A 502 10.57 -17.17 -6.54
N VAL A 503 10.76 -17.33 -5.23
CA VAL A 503 9.96 -16.60 -4.23
C VAL A 503 10.52 -15.19 -4.08
N GLN A 504 9.75 -14.20 -4.53
CA GLN A 504 10.03 -12.79 -4.34
C GLN A 504 9.65 -12.34 -2.91
N PRO A 505 10.28 -11.28 -2.36
CA PRO A 505 9.84 -10.70 -1.10
C PRO A 505 8.44 -10.10 -1.24
N ALA A 506 7.64 -10.20 -0.18
CA ALA A 506 6.28 -9.68 -0.12
C ALA A 506 6.18 -8.48 0.83
N SER A 507 5.16 -7.66 0.67
CA SER A 507 4.88 -6.50 1.52
C SER A 507 3.91 -6.83 2.65
N ALA A 508 4.16 -6.22 3.81
CA ALA A 508 3.19 -6.08 4.88
C ALA A 508 3.03 -4.59 5.22
N THR A 509 1.78 -4.11 5.23
CA THR A 509 1.46 -2.70 5.47
C THR A 509 0.52 -2.58 6.66
N LEU A 510 0.91 -1.78 7.65
CA LEU A 510 0.10 -1.40 8.79
C LEU A 510 -0.46 0.00 8.58
N TYR A 511 -1.77 0.13 8.49
CA TYR A 511 -2.49 1.39 8.36
C TYR A 511 -3.12 1.78 9.70
N ASP A 512 -3.11 3.08 10.06
CA ASP A 512 -4.14 3.62 10.95
C ASP A 512 -5.50 3.49 10.26
N TYR A 513 -6.48 2.94 10.97
CA TYR A 513 -7.83 2.77 10.45
C TYR A 513 -8.51 4.11 10.11
N TYR A 514 -8.22 5.20 10.85
CA TYR A 514 -8.91 6.49 10.66
C TYR A 514 -8.20 7.40 9.66
N ASN A 515 -6.87 7.35 9.58
CA ASN A 515 -6.08 8.13 8.65
C ASN A 515 -5.16 7.21 7.84
N PRO A 516 -5.62 6.59 6.74
CA PRO A 516 -4.81 5.66 5.93
C PRO A 516 -3.54 6.26 5.31
N GLU A 517 -3.39 7.59 5.34
CA GLU A 517 -2.15 8.32 5.05
C GLU A 517 -1.02 7.96 6.05
N HIS A 518 -1.37 7.76 7.33
CA HIS A 518 -0.47 7.26 8.36
C HIS A 518 -0.34 5.74 8.25
N LYS A 519 0.64 5.29 7.46
CA LYS A 519 0.93 3.87 7.24
C LYS A 519 2.42 3.57 7.32
N CYS A 520 2.72 2.34 7.70
CA CYS A 520 4.05 1.75 7.69
C CYS A 520 4.03 0.53 6.76
N SER A 521 4.85 0.53 5.71
CA SER A 521 4.99 -0.62 4.80
C SER A 521 6.40 -1.17 4.87
N VAL A 522 6.51 -2.49 5.04
CA VAL A 522 7.78 -3.21 5.23
C VAL A 522 7.80 -4.45 4.36
N PHE A 523 8.92 -4.69 3.68
CA PHE A 523 9.15 -5.93 2.92
C PHE A 523 9.73 -7.03 3.81
N TYR A 524 9.26 -8.25 3.62
CA TYR A 524 9.78 -9.45 4.24
C TYR A 524 10.05 -10.54 3.18
N GLY A 525 11.03 -11.40 3.45
CA GLY A 525 11.47 -12.46 2.54
C GLY A 525 11.20 -13.86 3.08
N ALA A 526 11.41 -14.86 2.23
CA ALA A 526 11.39 -16.27 2.64
C ALA A 526 12.53 -16.58 3.63
N PRO A 527 12.39 -17.61 4.51
CA PRO A 527 13.29 -17.83 5.65
C PRO A 527 14.79 -17.97 5.30
N THR A 528 15.10 -18.43 4.10
CA THR A 528 16.47 -18.69 3.60
C THR A 528 16.93 -17.68 2.54
N LYS A 529 16.18 -16.59 2.30
CA LYS A 529 16.47 -15.55 1.30
C LYS A 529 16.52 -14.17 1.95
N SER A 530 17.15 -13.21 1.28
CA SER A 530 17.20 -11.82 1.75
C SER A 530 15.82 -11.14 1.70
N LYS A 531 15.56 -10.22 2.62
CA LYS A 531 14.33 -9.38 2.62
C LYS A 531 14.24 -8.45 1.40
N LEU A 532 15.38 -8.15 0.77
CA LEU A 532 15.48 -7.31 -0.43
C LEU A 532 16.02 -8.13 -1.61
N LEU A 533 15.57 -7.75 -2.81
CA LEU A 533 16.13 -8.21 -4.08
C LEU A 533 17.59 -7.77 -4.23
N SER A 534 18.40 -8.56 -4.95
CA SER A 534 19.80 -8.24 -5.21
C SER A 534 19.89 -7.12 -6.23
N THR A 535 19.96 -5.88 -5.76
CA THR A 535 20.17 -4.69 -6.59
C THR A 535 21.57 -4.14 -6.33
N LEU A 536 22.25 -3.73 -7.40
CA LEU A 536 23.50 -3.00 -7.32
C LEU A 536 23.19 -1.51 -7.45
N CYS A 537 23.18 -0.79 -6.33
CA CYS A 537 22.93 0.65 -6.29
C CYS A 537 24.24 1.41 -6.02
N SER A 538 24.56 2.36 -6.90
CA SER A 538 25.69 3.27 -6.74
C SER A 538 25.23 4.69 -7.14
N ALA A 539 25.28 5.62 -6.19
CA ALA A 539 24.58 6.91 -6.26
C ALA A 539 23.07 6.70 -6.56
N ASP A 540 22.48 7.52 -7.44
CA ASP A 540 21.05 7.52 -7.74
C ASP A 540 20.62 6.41 -8.74
N VAL A 541 21.55 5.57 -9.20
CA VAL A 541 21.29 4.54 -10.22
C VAL A 541 21.44 3.14 -9.60
N CYS A 542 20.36 2.36 -9.68
CA CYS A 542 20.33 0.95 -9.32
C CYS A 542 20.22 0.06 -10.58
N GLN A 543 21.01 -1.01 -10.61
CA GLN A 543 20.96 -2.06 -11.62
C GLN A 543 20.47 -3.37 -10.97
N CYS A 544 19.64 -4.14 -11.69
CA CYS A 544 19.23 -5.46 -11.24
C CYS A 544 20.43 -6.44 -11.29
N ALA A 545 20.62 -7.22 -10.23
CA ALA A 545 21.64 -8.28 -10.15
C ALA A 545 21.03 -9.65 -9.79
N GLU A 546 19.74 -9.83 -10.07
CA GLU A 546 19.09 -11.15 -10.07
C GLU A 546 19.32 -11.87 -11.40
N GLY A 547 19.59 -13.18 -11.33
CA GLY A 547 19.97 -13.98 -12.47
C GLY A 547 20.68 -15.27 -12.05
N LYS A 548 21.07 -16.09 -13.03
CA LYS A 548 21.93 -17.26 -12.78
C LYS A 548 23.34 -16.81 -12.43
N CYS A 549 24.02 -17.54 -11.55
CA CYS A 549 25.39 -17.18 -11.14
C CYS A 549 26.41 -17.32 -12.29
N PRO A 550 27.43 -16.43 -12.38
CA PRO A 550 28.56 -16.61 -13.28
C PRO A 550 29.33 -17.90 -12.97
N ARG A 551 29.85 -18.55 -14.02
CA ARG A 551 30.69 -19.75 -13.93
C ARG A 551 32.10 -19.45 -14.45
N GLN A 552 33.14 -19.70 -13.64
CA GLN A 552 34.53 -19.65 -14.11
C GLN A 552 34.76 -20.78 -15.12
N ARG A 553 35.13 -20.44 -16.34
CA ARG A 553 35.50 -21.40 -17.38
C ARG A 553 36.99 -21.75 -17.26
N ARG A 554 37.32 -23.03 -17.47
CA ARG A 554 38.69 -23.56 -17.45
C ARG A 554 38.95 -24.43 -18.70
N ALA A 555 38.78 -23.85 -19.88
CA ALA A 555 38.86 -24.59 -21.15
C ALA A 555 40.19 -25.37 -21.30
N LEU A 556 41.31 -24.73 -20.92
CA LEU A 556 42.65 -25.30 -21.02
C LEU A 556 42.95 -26.43 -20.02
N GLU A 557 42.22 -26.54 -18.91
CA GLU A 557 42.36 -27.66 -17.96
C GLU A 557 41.57 -28.90 -18.40
N ARG A 558 40.39 -28.71 -19.01
CA ARG A 558 39.55 -29.81 -19.52
C ARG A 558 40.12 -30.51 -20.75
N GLY A 559 41.15 -29.96 -21.38
CA GLY A 559 41.78 -30.54 -22.58
C GLY A 559 40.91 -30.47 -23.83
N GLN A 560 39.76 -29.80 -23.76
CA GLN A 560 38.89 -29.54 -24.90
C GLN A 560 39.60 -28.56 -25.84
N MET A 561 39.77 -28.96 -27.10
CA MET A 561 40.04 -27.99 -28.18
C MET A 561 38.84 -27.05 -28.31
N GLU A 562 39.05 -25.82 -28.79
CA GLU A 562 37.91 -25.01 -29.22
C GLU A 562 37.26 -25.67 -30.44
N GLU A 563 36.04 -26.16 -30.26
CA GLU A 563 35.12 -26.38 -31.37
C GLU A 563 34.73 -25.03 -31.96
N GLU A 564 35.06 -24.85 -33.24
CA GLU A 564 34.52 -23.79 -34.11
C GLU A 564 34.46 -22.36 -33.53
N GLY A 565 35.55 -21.85 -32.97
CA GLY A 565 35.66 -20.43 -32.62
C GLY A 565 34.66 -19.97 -31.55
N TYR A 566 34.31 -20.83 -30.59
CA TYR A 566 33.29 -20.59 -29.57
C TYR A 566 33.45 -19.26 -28.80
N ARG A 567 34.67 -18.75 -28.54
CA ARG A 567 34.88 -17.41 -27.97
C ARG A 567 34.37 -16.28 -28.87
N MET A 568 34.61 -16.36 -30.18
CA MET A 568 34.10 -15.41 -31.17
C MET A 568 32.58 -15.53 -31.31
N LYS A 569 32.04 -16.76 -31.30
CA LYS A 569 30.58 -16.98 -31.31
C LYS A 569 29.89 -16.31 -30.11
N PHE A 570 30.49 -16.42 -28.91
CA PHE A 570 30.00 -15.76 -27.71
C PHE A 570 30.10 -14.23 -27.77
N ALA A 571 31.25 -13.71 -28.24
CA ALA A 571 31.49 -12.28 -28.34
C ALA A 571 30.52 -11.58 -29.31
N CYS A 572 30.25 -12.19 -30.47
CA CYS A 572 29.58 -11.49 -31.57
C CYS A 572 28.10 -11.83 -31.78
N TYR A 573 27.68 -13.09 -31.55
CA TYR A 573 26.32 -13.52 -31.93
C TYR A 573 25.39 -13.71 -30.72
N TYR A 574 25.85 -14.37 -29.65
CA TYR A 574 25.04 -14.59 -28.45
C TYR A 574 25.92 -14.76 -27.20
N PRO A 575 25.81 -13.89 -26.18
CA PRO A 575 24.78 -12.86 -25.96
C PRO A 575 24.98 -11.55 -26.75
N ARG A 576 26.05 -11.45 -27.57
CA ARG A 576 26.60 -10.20 -28.13
C ARG A 576 27.14 -9.29 -27.02
N VAL A 577 28.46 -9.34 -26.86
CA VAL A 577 29.22 -8.69 -25.80
C VAL A 577 29.39 -7.19 -26.08
N ASP A 578 29.15 -6.35 -25.06
CA ASP A 578 29.41 -4.90 -25.10
C ASP A 578 30.87 -4.54 -24.79
N TYR A 579 31.51 -5.30 -23.90
CA TYR A 579 32.88 -5.05 -23.45
C TYR A 579 33.73 -6.31 -23.41
N GLY A 580 34.99 -6.20 -23.83
CA GLY A 580 35.98 -7.27 -23.73
C GLY A 580 37.30 -6.74 -23.20
N PHE A 581 37.72 -7.24 -22.04
CA PHE A 581 38.95 -6.81 -21.37
C PHE A 581 39.79 -8.01 -20.91
N GLN A 582 41.10 -7.95 -21.13
CA GLN A 582 42.05 -8.72 -20.33
C GLN A 582 42.36 -7.89 -19.08
N VAL A 583 42.09 -8.44 -17.90
CA VAL A 583 42.23 -7.73 -16.62
C VAL A 583 43.07 -8.53 -15.62
N LYS A 584 43.79 -7.81 -14.77
CA LYS A 584 44.53 -8.37 -13.63
C LYS A 584 43.81 -8.05 -12.34
N VAL A 585 43.46 -9.07 -11.55
CA VAL A 585 42.78 -8.88 -10.26
C VAL A 585 43.80 -8.36 -9.24
N LEU A 586 43.48 -7.24 -8.57
CA LEU A 586 44.36 -6.63 -7.56
C LEU A 586 43.94 -7.03 -6.15
N ARG A 587 42.66 -6.85 -5.81
CA ARG A 587 42.09 -7.19 -4.48
C ARG A 587 40.59 -7.52 -4.57
N GLU A 588 40.12 -8.23 -3.55
CA GLU A 588 38.70 -8.56 -3.31
C GLU A 588 38.22 -7.83 -2.05
N ASP A 589 37.20 -6.97 -2.19
CA ASP A 589 36.46 -6.30 -1.11
C ASP A 589 35.08 -6.97 -0.96
N SER A 590 34.54 -7.06 0.26
CA SER A 590 33.12 -7.41 0.48
C SER A 590 32.29 -6.15 0.75
N ARG A 591 31.18 -5.96 0.03
CA ARG A 591 30.26 -4.81 0.20
C ARG A 591 28.80 -5.28 0.17
N ALA A 592 28.13 -5.20 1.32
CA ALA A 592 26.76 -5.67 1.52
C ALA A 592 26.55 -7.10 0.98
N ALA A 593 25.69 -7.29 -0.03
CA ALA A 593 25.41 -8.59 -0.65
C ALA A 593 26.34 -8.95 -1.84
N PHE A 594 27.40 -8.18 -2.07
CA PHE A 594 28.30 -8.33 -3.22
C PHE A 594 29.77 -8.48 -2.80
N ARG A 595 30.55 -9.15 -3.66
CA ARG A 595 32.02 -9.15 -3.62
C ARG A 595 32.51 -8.33 -4.82
N LEU A 596 33.34 -7.34 -4.54
CA LEU A 596 33.90 -6.38 -5.49
C LEU A 596 35.37 -6.72 -5.72
N PHE A 597 35.75 -6.90 -6.98
CA PHE A 597 37.12 -7.08 -7.41
C PHE A 597 37.62 -5.78 -8.02
N GLU A 598 38.63 -5.16 -7.40
CA GLU A 598 39.36 -4.07 -8.05
C GLU A 598 40.38 -4.72 -8.99
N THR A 599 40.31 -4.35 -10.26
CA THR A 599 41.13 -4.93 -11.33
C THR A 599 41.86 -3.84 -12.10
N SER A 600 43.00 -4.18 -12.71
CA SER A 600 43.71 -3.31 -13.66
C SER A 600 43.53 -3.85 -15.07
N VAL A 601 43.13 -3.01 -16.02
CA VAL A 601 43.01 -3.39 -17.43
C VAL A 601 44.41 -3.59 -18.02
N VAL A 602 44.68 -4.79 -18.54
CA VAL A 602 45.95 -5.13 -19.23
C VAL A 602 45.83 -4.81 -20.72
N GLN A 603 44.73 -5.23 -21.35
CA GLN A 603 44.43 -4.96 -22.76
C GLN A 603 42.92 -4.73 -22.94
N VAL A 604 42.58 -3.73 -23.75
CA VAL A 604 41.22 -3.49 -24.24
C VAL A 604 41.05 -4.22 -25.57
N LEU A 605 39.96 -4.99 -25.70
CA LEU A 605 39.59 -5.68 -26.94
C LEU A 605 38.39 -4.98 -27.60
N HIS A 606 37.34 -4.75 -26.83
CA HIS A 606 36.13 -4.06 -27.29
C HIS A 606 35.52 -3.24 -26.15
N PHE A 607 34.85 -2.14 -26.50
CA PHE A 607 34.11 -1.29 -25.58
C PHE A 607 32.89 -0.68 -26.30
N SER A 608 31.79 -0.49 -25.56
CA SER A 608 30.57 0.15 -26.06
C SER A 608 30.33 1.49 -25.36
N LYS A 609 30.07 1.50 -24.04
CA LYS A 609 29.85 2.74 -23.26
C LYS A 609 31.13 3.37 -22.74
N ASP A 610 32.11 2.58 -22.29
CA ASP A 610 33.35 3.08 -21.68
C ASP A 610 34.40 3.50 -22.73
N ALA A 611 34.14 4.61 -23.42
CA ALA A 611 35.03 5.19 -24.41
C ALA A 611 36.37 5.73 -23.85
N GLN A 612 36.56 5.69 -22.52
CA GLN A 612 37.80 6.10 -21.85
C GLN A 612 38.60 4.90 -21.32
N ALA A 613 38.15 3.66 -21.59
CA ALA A 613 38.88 2.45 -21.22
C ALA A 613 40.26 2.39 -21.88
N ALA A 614 41.31 2.28 -21.07
CA ALA A 614 42.69 2.16 -21.53
C ALA A 614 43.51 1.22 -20.61
N ALA A 615 44.59 0.67 -21.14
CA ALA A 615 45.51 -0.16 -20.38
C ALA A 615 46.10 0.61 -19.18
N GLY A 616 46.26 -0.09 -18.05
CA GLY A 616 46.72 0.46 -16.78
C GLY A 616 45.63 1.14 -15.93
N GLN A 617 44.42 1.35 -16.45
CA GLN A 617 43.32 1.91 -15.65
C GLN A 617 42.70 0.85 -14.72
N THR A 618 42.23 1.30 -13.55
CA THR A 618 41.47 0.47 -12.61
C THR A 618 40.00 0.37 -13.04
N ARG A 619 39.38 -0.80 -12.86
CA ARG A 619 37.92 -1.01 -12.97
C ARG A 619 37.41 -1.95 -11.88
N ASN A 620 36.16 -1.76 -11.48
CA ASN A 620 35.50 -2.54 -10.43
C ASN A 620 34.54 -3.56 -11.06
N PHE A 621 34.78 -4.84 -10.80
CA PHE A 621 33.90 -5.94 -11.20
C PHE A 621 33.18 -6.49 -9.97
N LEU A 622 31.86 -6.69 -10.04
CA LEU A 622 31.05 -7.06 -8.88
C LEU A 622 30.33 -8.38 -9.14
N VAL A 623 30.35 -9.28 -8.16
CA VAL A 623 29.58 -10.54 -8.18
C VAL A 623 28.70 -10.64 -6.93
N ARG A 624 27.52 -11.23 -7.07
CA ARG A 624 26.65 -11.55 -5.93
C ARG A 624 27.38 -12.48 -4.96
N ALA A 625 27.40 -12.15 -3.66
CA ALA A 625 28.18 -12.88 -2.66
C ALA A 625 27.71 -14.34 -2.47
N SER A 626 26.42 -14.63 -2.73
CA SER A 626 25.87 -16.00 -2.71
C SER A 626 26.33 -16.88 -3.88
N CYS A 627 26.95 -16.32 -4.92
CA CYS A 627 27.49 -17.09 -6.03
C CYS A 627 28.86 -17.66 -5.69
N ARG A 628 29.08 -18.95 -6.04
CA ARG A 628 30.30 -19.71 -5.72
C ARG A 628 31.56 -19.30 -6.52
N LEU A 629 31.48 -18.27 -7.37
CA LEU A 629 32.60 -17.79 -8.22
C LEU A 629 33.80 -17.34 -7.36
N ARG A 630 35.02 -17.73 -7.74
CA ARG A 630 36.26 -17.24 -7.13
C ARG A 630 37.20 -16.72 -8.23
N LEU A 631 37.79 -15.55 -7.98
CA LEU A 631 38.77 -14.89 -8.83
C LEU A 631 40.01 -14.67 -7.96
N GLU A 632 41.17 -15.20 -8.36
CA GLU A 632 42.36 -15.19 -7.51
C GLU A 632 43.14 -13.87 -7.66
N PRO A 633 43.44 -13.13 -6.57
CA PRO A 633 44.25 -11.93 -6.64
C PRO A 633 45.65 -12.17 -7.22
N GLY A 634 46.14 -11.21 -8.01
CA GLY A 634 47.44 -11.28 -8.68
C GLY A 634 47.44 -12.01 -10.02
N LYS A 635 46.37 -12.75 -10.36
CA LYS A 635 46.22 -13.42 -11.67
C LYS A 635 45.52 -12.56 -12.71
N GLU A 636 45.69 -12.96 -13.97
CA GLU A 636 45.06 -12.35 -15.14
C GLU A 636 43.90 -13.20 -15.65
N TYR A 637 42.83 -12.54 -16.08
CA TYR A 637 41.59 -13.14 -16.57
C TYR A 637 41.13 -12.42 -17.84
N LEU A 638 40.56 -13.18 -18.78
CA LEU A 638 39.75 -12.65 -19.87
C LEU A 638 38.31 -12.54 -19.35
N ILE A 639 37.80 -11.32 -19.28
CA ILE A 639 36.42 -11.03 -18.87
C ILE A 639 35.71 -10.30 -20.01
N MET A 640 34.54 -10.81 -20.40
CA MET A 640 33.71 -10.23 -21.45
C MET A 640 32.24 -10.28 -21.02
N GLY A 641 31.44 -9.25 -21.29
CA GLY A 641 30.05 -9.21 -20.86
C GLY A 641 29.24 -8.02 -21.38
N LEU A 642 28.17 -7.69 -20.69
CA LEU A 642 27.24 -6.60 -21.02
C LEU A 642 27.47 -5.37 -20.13
N ASP A 643 27.41 -4.17 -20.70
CA ASP A 643 27.75 -2.94 -20.00
C ASP A 643 26.70 -2.57 -18.94
N GLY A 644 27.14 -2.26 -17.72
CA GLY A 644 26.28 -1.79 -16.64
C GLY A 644 25.67 -0.40 -16.85
N THR A 645 24.84 0.02 -15.89
CA THR A 645 24.36 1.41 -15.74
C THR A 645 24.95 2.10 -14.52
N THR A 646 25.62 1.35 -13.64
CA THR A 646 26.21 1.83 -12.39
C THR A 646 27.61 2.39 -12.61
N HIS A 647 27.96 3.37 -11.79
CA HIS A 647 29.27 4.04 -11.80
C HIS A 647 29.87 3.98 -10.38
N ASP A 648 31.20 4.01 -10.28
CA ASP A 648 31.89 3.98 -9.00
C ASP A 648 31.99 5.36 -8.34
N LEU A 649 32.55 5.42 -7.13
CA LEU A 649 32.73 6.66 -6.38
C LEU A 649 33.70 7.67 -7.05
N LYS A 650 34.39 7.26 -8.12
CA LYS A 650 35.27 8.10 -8.95
C LYS A 650 34.61 8.48 -10.29
N GLY A 651 33.36 8.08 -10.52
CA GLY A 651 32.62 8.30 -11.77
C GLY A 651 32.96 7.33 -12.91
N GLN A 652 33.71 6.26 -12.66
CA GLN A 652 34.08 5.26 -13.68
C GLN A 652 33.00 4.18 -13.79
N PRO A 653 32.73 3.62 -14.99
CA PRO A 653 31.76 2.53 -15.15
C PRO A 653 32.05 1.31 -14.26
N GLN A 654 30.99 0.72 -13.70
CA GLN A 654 31.05 -0.54 -12.95
C GLN A 654 30.50 -1.71 -13.78
N TYR A 655 31.12 -2.87 -13.60
CA TYR A 655 30.78 -4.08 -14.35
C TYR A 655 30.19 -5.14 -13.41
N LEU A 656 29.03 -5.68 -13.78
CA LEU A 656 28.37 -6.77 -13.08
C LEU A 656 28.76 -8.11 -13.72
N LEU A 657 29.12 -9.10 -12.90
CA LEU A 657 29.41 -10.47 -13.33
C LEU A 657 28.17 -11.35 -13.11
N ASP A 658 27.55 -11.77 -14.22
CA ASP A 658 26.31 -12.52 -14.30
C ASP A 658 26.45 -13.82 -15.15
N SER A 659 25.35 -14.49 -15.47
CA SER A 659 25.39 -15.69 -16.33
C SER A 659 25.77 -15.43 -17.79
N ASN A 660 25.66 -14.18 -18.26
CA ASN A 660 26.03 -13.76 -19.61
C ASN A 660 27.46 -13.20 -19.68
N SER A 661 28.22 -13.36 -18.59
CA SER A 661 29.62 -12.95 -18.49
C SER A 661 30.56 -14.13 -18.81
N TRP A 662 31.45 -13.95 -19.77
CA TRP A 662 32.60 -14.84 -19.99
C TRP A 662 33.67 -14.55 -18.95
N ILE A 663 34.11 -15.59 -18.24
CA ILE A 663 35.19 -15.48 -17.24
C ILE A 663 36.13 -16.67 -17.43
N GLU A 664 37.34 -16.40 -17.91
CA GLU A 664 38.37 -17.41 -18.17
C GLU A 664 39.73 -16.96 -17.63
N GLU A 665 40.46 -17.86 -16.96
CA GLU A 665 41.80 -17.57 -16.44
C GLU A 665 42.84 -17.57 -17.56
N MET A 666 43.65 -16.53 -17.66
CA MET A 666 44.70 -16.45 -18.67
C MET A 666 45.81 -17.48 -18.36
N PRO A 667 46.19 -18.34 -19.32
CA PRO A 667 47.20 -19.35 -19.08
C PRO A 667 48.57 -18.71 -18.82
N SER A 668 49.22 -19.13 -17.74
CA SER A 668 50.62 -18.77 -17.51
C SER A 668 51.52 -19.18 -18.67
N GLU A 669 52.56 -18.39 -18.95
CA GLU A 669 53.58 -18.69 -19.97
C GLU A 669 54.16 -20.12 -19.86
N ARG A 670 54.25 -20.66 -18.64
CA ARG A 670 54.68 -22.05 -18.40
C ARG A 670 53.74 -23.09 -19.02
N LEU A 671 52.43 -22.84 -19.02
CA LEU A 671 51.43 -23.71 -19.64
C LEU A 671 51.48 -23.60 -21.17
N CYS A 672 51.51 -22.38 -21.72
CA CYS A 672 51.55 -22.20 -23.18
C CYS A 672 52.85 -22.68 -23.86
N ARG A 673 53.96 -22.80 -23.11
CA ARG A 673 55.19 -23.44 -23.60
C ARG A 673 55.09 -24.96 -23.70
N SER A 674 54.12 -25.58 -23.02
CA SER A 674 53.86 -27.03 -23.11
C SER A 674 53.38 -27.41 -24.50
N THR A 675 53.93 -28.50 -25.05
CA THR A 675 53.53 -29.05 -26.36
C THR A 675 52.03 -29.36 -26.41
N ARG A 676 51.45 -29.88 -25.31
CA ARG A 676 50.04 -30.27 -25.21
C ARG A 676 49.06 -29.09 -25.35
N GLN A 677 49.46 -27.88 -24.92
CA GLN A 677 48.57 -26.70 -24.88
C GLN A 677 48.94 -25.61 -25.88
N ARG A 678 49.99 -25.82 -26.68
CA ARG A 678 50.49 -24.85 -27.68
C ARG A 678 49.41 -24.41 -28.68
N ALA A 679 48.64 -25.35 -29.21
CA ALA A 679 47.58 -25.05 -30.18
C ALA A 679 46.44 -24.21 -29.54
N ALA A 680 45.97 -24.61 -28.36
CA ALA A 680 44.90 -23.90 -27.66
C ALA A 680 45.33 -22.49 -27.19
N CYS A 681 46.59 -22.30 -26.79
CA CYS A 681 47.13 -20.95 -26.55
C CYS A 681 47.29 -20.12 -27.83
N ALA A 682 47.56 -20.75 -28.98
CA ALA A 682 47.60 -20.05 -30.26
C ALA A 682 46.21 -19.58 -30.70
N GLN A 683 45.17 -20.41 -30.52
CA GLN A 683 43.77 -20.03 -30.75
C GLN A 683 43.35 -18.84 -29.87
N LEU A 684 43.65 -18.88 -28.57
CA LEU A 684 43.38 -17.76 -27.65
C LEU A 684 44.08 -16.47 -28.11
N ARG A 685 45.36 -16.53 -28.53
CA ARG A 685 46.09 -15.36 -29.04
C ARG A 685 45.50 -14.84 -30.36
N ALA A 686 45.08 -15.72 -31.26
CA ALA A 686 44.41 -15.34 -32.50
C ALA A 686 43.09 -14.59 -32.22
N PHE A 687 42.25 -15.13 -31.32
CA PHE A 687 41.01 -14.47 -30.89
C PHE A 687 41.26 -13.06 -30.32
N LEU A 688 42.24 -12.91 -29.41
CA LEU A 688 42.57 -11.62 -28.81
C LEU A 688 43.05 -10.59 -29.85
N GLN A 689 43.79 -11.04 -30.87
CA GLN A 689 44.26 -10.17 -31.96
C GLN A 689 43.12 -9.80 -32.93
N GLU A 690 42.32 -10.77 -33.35
CA GLU A 690 41.23 -10.58 -34.31
C GLU A 690 40.12 -9.71 -33.71
N TYR A 691 39.54 -10.12 -32.58
CA TYR A 691 38.49 -9.37 -31.90
C TYR A 691 38.97 -7.99 -31.43
N GLY A 692 40.23 -7.89 -30.97
CA GLY A 692 40.82 -6.64 -30.50
C GLY A 692 41.22 -5.64 -31.60
N THR A 693 41.24 -6.04 -32.88
CA THR A 693 41.61 -5.13 -33.99
C THR A 693 40.53 -4.96 -35.05
N GLN A 694 39.71 -5.99 -35.28
CA GLN A 694 38.63 -5.98 -36.26
C GLN A 694 37.24 -5.96 -35.61
N GLY A 695 37.13 -6.27 -34.31
CA GLY A 695 35.85 -6.41 -33.62
C GLY A 695 35.06 -7.60 -34.14
N CYS A 696 33.74 -7.43 -34.24
CA CYS A 696 32.85 -8.40 -34.88
C CYS A 696 32.65 -8.03 -36.35
N GLN A 697 32.84 -8.99 -37.26
CA GLN A 697 32.38 -8.86 -38.64
C GLN A 697 30.84 -8.95 -38.65
N VAL A 698 30.21 -8.02 -39.37
CA VAL A 698 28.75 -7.90 -39.53
C VAL A 698 28.26 -8.74 -40.70
#